data_AF-A0A1B6DB75-F1
#
_entry.id   AF-A0A1B6DB75-F1
#
_cell.length_a   1.000
_cell.length_b   1.000
_cell.length_c   1.000
_cell.angle_alpha   90.00
_cell.angle_beta   90.00
_cell.angle_gamma   90.00
#
_symmetry.space_group_name_H-M   'P 1'
#
loop_
_entity.id
_entity.type
_entity.pdbx_description
1 polymer ?
#
loop_
_entity_poly.entity_id
_entity_poly.type
_entity_poly.pdbx_seq_one_letter_code
_entity_poly.pdbx_strand_id
1 'polypeptide(L)'
;MSEDISCAITPPNSPSVCDNLHDIDFNENDVLDTYLTFRWFCCLGEAKLAKFYSHNESYLNMGEENFISAVIHKKYLLQSTVTSCKEIVVLFGYPFDKGSAILFNCKLLFKMLRCKLMLLENASKLNNRVLGSAIGRTVNKDYNTTRRNCISLFLYIREYLLRLPDHPQYCWILKELFPILTEEILLLRLMLKHITNLPDYIINHAANSSGNKSTQPAYHLFHCHLDLRWLHTTTVLILANIRDKTDLPESEAADYGLTYSQKKCVNNSTVEHTISLLISDLVMLAIARFEKIEENDLIHKSLFTCSCVAELWILVQSLTDDLEAQGKSKSFWKCLNLILEDLLNSRNDSTIRHNCTILLRPATYTCSNPLTFSLNLIKHLAMLYNYKCRDPKSNFAMVETILKNLLNTNIQEIQLRINLSILDDILLKYWEPKTDTVVVLWEYFHKRFNSTFFIPGASLDSLEIMSKSALGLVSQVLSRLEGCSELKQNNLNSFQMFLKILGSHLRKTSSEEKHWKQLRGRIYSKLSAAKMTALSETGIYNFVSLFLTLAVSADMVEVTDKMQHFLGMITESNLDLGKRQIIWKSRLASIILLAEKGLDFSKILTPIIQEINVLVADLKNEHSLPLLRTFVEALQDILDCNDRITSSHCLLFGKWISRYLADCQCTDASRLLDIILIVINRLRNQLYDPFIADFQENLWNILAPYLRSKSCDDSIIYQTADIGFGLSILSLNTNNSHEHFKEMFNIFVLSETIDIRLTRRFLFQMIQNNMFPQSVINYNKFIIKAWIKCLTLSSDRNHTEVINLTNYVASLPSLLSERLMADKSDPLLHLFSIFANKYKNSQDTMTKIKLRDDVASLFEDMDRWMKPIVKMPKSQEQISRLYFVVGNMVHTIPFLLYVKSKPNSIIKMTLDVLLLPISAHNPEFKLHPFIITAVTSTLHFFIEGLIQLGPRQDPYISRTIRELITIYLPRCVGKPGSINASSAGSFSLVHSIKDDNETSKIVLETINIVMIKKKAKTPHMHCSQSLKFLSDILTLNCHDANVVTTLIKHSMDFVCDVVMFCEDGNMCKRQARDFTHKILNCDVVRLADQPGAEIMLVFSRLCREYLAFSSRQLFELFYDMLAHGPDLIARFMPILLNHVKEVENKRGVGYDRSLRMGVEKLELALKSVKN
;
A
#
# COMPACT_ATOMS: atom_id res chain seq x y z
N MET A 1 73.97 11.39 -40.64
CA MET A 1 75.36 11.71 -41.00
C MET A 1 75.70 13.04 -40.36
N SER A 2 76.83 13.08 -39.68
CA SER A 2 77.41 14.25 -39.03
C SER A 2 77.97 15.25 -40.04
N GLU A 3 77.94 16.51 -39.61
CA GLU A 3 78.82 17.63 -39.96
C GLU A 3 78.67 18.39 -41.29
N ASP A 4 79.00 19.68 -41.12
CA ASP A 4 79.22 20.78 -42.06
C ASP A 4 78.03 21.39 -42.82
N ILE A 5 77.68 22.62 -42.43
CA ILE A 5 77.71 23.84 -43.26
C ILE A 5 77.54 25.04 -42.32
N SER A 6 78.67 25.66 -41.98
CA SER A 6 78.72 27.08 -41.62
C SER A 6 78.79 27.89 -42.92
N CYS A 7 77.86 28.83 -43.14
CA CYS A 7 78.19 30.18 -43.65
C CYS A 7 76.96 31.09 -43.75
N ALA A 8 77.04 32.19 -43.00
CA ALA A 8 76.72 33.58 -43.34
C ALA A 8 75.47 33.90 -44.17
N ILE A 9 74.48 34.57 -43.55
CA ILE A 9 73.73 35.66 -44.20
C ILE A 9 73.43 36.76 -43.16
N THR A 10 74.21 37.83 -43.20
CA THR A 10 73.81 39.18 -42.77
C THR A 10 74.33 40.16 -43.81
N PRO A 11 73.49 41.10 -44.29
CA PRO A 11 73.93 42.45 -44.60
C PRO A 11 72.91 43.52 -44.09
N PRO A 12 73.13 44.83 -44.26
CA PRO A 12 73.88 45.69 -43.34
C PRO A 12 73.04 46.84 -42.73
N ASN A 13 73.60 47.47 -41.70
CA ASN A 13 73.11 48.64 -40.95
C ASN A 13 72.93 49.93 -41.78
N SER A 14 71.98 50.79 -41.37
CA SER A 14 72.13 52.26 -41.07
C SER A 14 70.77 53.00 -41.12
N PRO A 15 70.61 54.27 -40.64
CA PRO A 15 71.28 55.01 -39.56
C PRO A 15 70.32 55.78 -38.58
N SER A 16 70.93 56.28 -37.50
CA SER A 16 70.67 57.55 -36.76
C SER A 16 69.37 57.81 -35.97
N VAL A 17 69.51 57.72 -34.63
CA VAL A 17 69.29 58.75 -33.58
C VAL A 17 68.29 59.88 -33.84
N CYS A 18 67.32 60.03 -32.93
CA CYS A 18 66.89 61.33 -32.39
C CYS A 18 66.28 61.16 -30.97
N ASP A 19 66.75 62.02 -30.07
CA ASP A 19 66.47 62.09 -28.64
C ASP A 19 65.09 62.71 -28.29
N ASN A 20 64.69 62.43 -27.05
CA ASN A 20 63.74 63.16 -26.18
C ASN A 20 62.25 63.13 -26.53
N LEU A 21 61.46 62.52 -25.64
CA LEU A 21 60.24 63.11 -25.07
C LEU A 21 59.91 62.44 -23.73
N HIS A 22 59.68 63.30 -22.75
CA HIS A 22 59.45 63.05 -21.33
C HIS A 22 58.18 62.25 -21.01
N ASP A 23 58.27 61.52 -19.89
CA ASP A 23 57.26 61.24 -18.87
C ASP A 23 55.78 61.30 -19.29
N ILE A 24 55.20 60.11 -19.50
CA ILE A 24 53.76 59.87 -19.32
C ILE A 24 53.60 58.53 -18.60
N ASP A 25 53.00 58.57 -17.41
CA ASP A 25 52.58 57.41 -16.63
C ASP A 25 51.63 56.52 -17.43
N PHE A 26 52.00 55.26 -17.68
CA PHE A 26 51.17 54.25 -18.34
C PHE A 26 50.68 53.21 -17.33
N ASN A 27 49.43 53.34 -16.88
CA ASN A 27 48.75 52.38 -16.00
C ASN A 27 47.61 51.58 -16.70
N GLU A 28 47.61 51.45 -18.03
CA GLU A 28 46.57 50.71 -18.79
C GLU A 28 47.09 49.48 -19.59
N ASN A 29 48.34 49.03 -19.38
CA ASN A 29 48.96 47.97 -20.18
C ASN A 29 48.65 46.50 -19.74
N ASP A 30 47.93 46.28 -18.64
CA ASP A 30 47.75 44.92 -18.06
C ASP A 30 46.82 43.97 -18.84
N VAL A 31 46.01 44.46 -19.78
CA VAL A 31 45.05 43.61 -20.54
C VAL A 31 45.68 42.95 -21.77
N LEU A 32 46.87 43.40 -22.21
CA LEU A 32 47.48 42.95 -23.47
C LEU A 32 48.33 41.67 -23.30
N ASP A 33 49.07 41.57 -22.20
CA ASP A 33 49.93 40.40 -21.90
C ASP A 33 49.12 39.12 -21.62
N THR A 34 47.84 39.24 -21.25
CA THR A 34 46.96 38.11 -20.98
C THR A 34 46.60 37.30 -22.24
N TYR A 35 46.60 37.91 -23.44
CA TYR A 35 46.21 37.24 -24.70
C TYR A 35 47.37 36.64 -25.50
N LEU A 36 48.62 36.89 -25.08
CA LEU A 36 49.85 36.34 -25.69
C LEU A 36 50.31 35.03 -25.03
N THR A 37 49.49 34.47 -24.14
CA THR A 37 49.77 33.23 -23.43
C THR A 37 49.59 32.01 -24.34
N PHE A 38 50.49 31.03 -24.18
CA PHE A 38 50.44 29.77 -24.91
C PHE A 38 49.18 28.98 -24.52
N ARG A 39 48.40 28.57 -25.52
CA ARG A 39 47.09 27.92 -25.34
C ARG A 39 46.85 26.83 -26.38
N TRP A 40 46.19 25.77 -25.94
CA TRP A 40 46.03 24.52 -26.68
C TRP A 40 45.01 23.61 -26.01
N PHE A 41 44.52 22.57 -26.71
CA PHE A 41 43.60 21.61 -26.09
C PHE A 41 44.30 20.77 -24.99
N CYS A 42 43.65 20.58 -23.84
CA CYS A 42 44.09 19.67 -22.79
C CYS A 42 42.93 18.78 -22.32
N CYS A 43 43.08 17.46 -22.50
CA CYS A 43 42.00 16.49 -22.31
C CYS A 43 41.74 16.16 -20.83
N LEU A 44 40.46 16.07 -20.46
CA LEU A 44 39.99 15.58 -19.15
C LEU A 44 39.42 14.15 -19.25
N GLY A 45 39.65 13.45 -20.35
CA GLY A 45 39.07 12.14 -20.66
C GLY A 45 37.79 12.23 -21.50
N GLU A 46 36.92 11.23 -21.37
CA GLU A 46 35.64 11.17 -22.07
C GLU A 46 34.73 12.34 -21.63
N ALA A 47 33.99 12.92 -22.58
CA ALA A 47 33.08 14.02 -22.28
C ALA A 47 31.89 13.53 -21.44
N LYS A 48 31.57 14.24 -20.36
CA LYS A 48 30.43 13.92 -19.47
C LYS A 48 29.18 14.67 -19.90
N LEU A 49 28.02 14.00 -19.81
CA LEU A 49 26.71 14.56 -20.19
C LEU A 49 26.08 15.50 -19.15
N ALA A 50 26.34 15.33 -17.86
CA ALA A 50 25.64 16.10 -16.84
C ALA A 50 26.12 17.56 -16.75
N LYS A 51 27.42 17.79 -16.98
CA LYS A 51 28.04 19.12 -16.96
C LYS A 51 29.37 19.08 -17.71
N PHE A 52 29.59 20.05 -18.61
CA PHE A 52 30.86 20.21 -19.31
C PHE A 52 31.87 20.95 -18.42
N TYR A 53 33.11 20.47 -18.43
CA TYR A 53 34.26 21.09 -17.78
C TYR A 53 35.42 21.15 -18.76
N SER A 54 36.12 22.29 -18.80
CA SER A 54 37.36 22.47 -19.56
C SER A 54 38.56 22.54 -18.62
N HIS A 55 39.73 22.09 -19.08
CA HIS A 55 40.97 22.14 -18.31
C HIS A 55 41.49 23.59 -18.17
N ASN A 56 42.25 23.93 -17.13
CA ASN A 56 42.72 25.31 -16.90
C ASN A 56 43.62 25.83 -18.05
N GLU A 57 44.48 24.98 -18.61
CA GLU A 57 45.34 25.29 -19.77
C GLU A 57 44.62 25.26 -21.14
N SER A 58 43.31 25.06 -21.16
CA SER A 58 42.55 24.89 -22.40
C SER A 58 42.30 26.22 -23.12
N TYR A 59 41.95 26.20 -24.41
CA TYR A 59 41.63 27.40 -25.17
C TYR A 59 40.54 28.27 -24.51
N LEU A 60 39.46 27.64 -24.03
CA LEU A 60 38.34 28.36 -23.38
C LEU A 60 38.75 29.10 -22.12
N ASN A 61 39.61 28.49 -21.28
CA ASN A 61 40.02 29.08 -20.01
C ASN A 61 41.19 30.05 -20.16
N MET A 62 41.99 29.90 -21.22
CA MET A 62 43.08 30.82 -21.59
C MET A 62 42.61 32.00 -22.46
N GLY A 63 41.30 32.28 -22.53
CA GLY A 63 40.76 33.50 -23.14
C GLY A 63 40.66 33.51 -24.67
N GLU A 64 40.67 32.35 -25.35
CA GLU A 64 40.59 32.29 -26.81
C GLU A 64 39.29 32.89 -27.37
N GLU A 65 38.16 32.73 -26.69
CA GLU A 65 36.87 33.31 -27.14
C GLU A 65 36.90 34.84 -27.14
N ASN A 66 37.42 35.44 -26.07
CA ASN A 66 37.59 36.88 -25.97
C ASN A 66 38.55 37.40 -27.05
N PHE A 67 39.65 36.67 -27.30
CA PHE A 67 40.60 36.99 -28.36
C PHE A 67 39.93 36.98 -29.73
N ILE A 68 39.20 35.91 -30.09
CA ILE A 68 38.53 35.82 -31.39
C ILE A 68 37.44 36.87 -31.54
N SER A 69 36.64 37.11 -30.50
CA SER A 69 35.61 38.14 -30.52
C SER A 69 36.21 39.53 -30.79
N ALA A 70 37.32 39.87 -30.12
CA ALA A 70 38.03 41.13 -30.35
C ALA A 70 38.63 41.24 -31.77
N VAL A 71 39.09 40.12 -32.35
CA VAL A 71 39.52 40.06 -33.77
C VAL A 71 38.34 40.34 -34.72
N ILE A 72 37.16 39.75 -34.46
CA ILE A 72 35.97 39.91 -35.30
C ILE A 72 35.44 41.34 -35.26
N HIS A 73 35.36 41.92 -34.06
CA HIS A 73 34.92 43.29 -33.82
C HIS A 73 35.96 44.36 -34.20
N LYS A 74 37.12 43.95 -34.74
CA LYS A 74 38.23 44.84 -35.10
C LYS A 74 38.69 45.72 -33.92
N LYS A 75 38.48 45.28 -32.67
CA LYS A 75 38.84 46.01 -31.44
C LYS A 75 40.34 46.01 -31.14
N TYR A 76 41.11 45.13 -31.81
CA TYR A 76 42.56 45.21 -31.82
C TYR A 76 43.01 46.35 -32.74
N LEU A 77 43.24 47.51 -32.11
CA LEU A 77 44.34 48.41 -32.41
C LEU A 77 45.36 48.12 -31.30
N LEU A 78 46.49 47.51 -31.61
CA LEU A 78 47.59 47.42 -30.65
C LEU A 78 48.16 48.83 -30.48
N GLN A 79 47.61 49.61 -29.54
CA GLN A 79 48.29 50.82 -29.07
C GLN A 79 49.30 50.42 -28.00
N SER A 80 50.52 50.08 -28.42
CA SER A 80 51.71 50.37 -27.61
C SER A 80 53.00 50.19 -28.41
N THR A 81 53.79 51.26 -28.36
CA THR A 81 55.22 51.44 -28.61
C THR A 81 56.00 50.26 -29.18
N VAL A 82 56.59 50.51 -30.36
CA VAL A 82 57.71 49.79 -30.97
C VAL A 82 58.68 49.25 -29.90
N THR A 83 58.56 47.97 -29.53
CA THR A 83 59.68 47.26 -28.89
C THR A 83 60.66 46.85 -29.98
N SER A 84 61.92 47.17 -29.72
CA SER A 84 63.08 47.08 -30.62
C SER A 84 63.13 45.80 -31.48
N CYS A 85 63.63 45.94 -32.72
CA CYS A 85 63.97 44.88 -33.69
C CYS A 85 65.09 43.89 -33.23
N LYS A 86 65.08 43.47 -31.96
CA LYS A 86 66.07 42.54 -31.37
C LYS A 86 65.44 41.42 -30.54
N GLU A 87 64.11 41.29 -30.50
CA GLU A 87 63.47 40.17 -29.79
C GLU A 87 63.65 38.86 -30.57
N ILE A 88 64.10 37.80 -29.88
CA ILE A 88 64.28 36.47 -30.44
C ILE A 88 63.03 35.62 -30.14
N VAL A 89 62.50 34.94 -31.17
CA VAL A 89 61.45 33.92 -31.02
C VAL A 89 62.03 32.52 -31.27
N VAL A 90 61.72 31.55 -30.41
CA VAL A 90 62.18 30.16 -30.58
C VAL A 90 61.09 29.35 -31.25
N LEU A 91 61.33 28.91 -32.50
CA LEU A 91 60.41 28.06 -33.26
C LEU A 91 61.11 26.74 -33.59
N PHE A 92 60.44 25.62 -33.31
CA PHE A 92 60.98 24.27 -33.55
C PHE A 92 62.37 24.00 -32.91
N GLY A 93 62.72 24.74 -31.85
CA GLY A 93 64.01 24.66 -31.17
C GLY A 93 65.12 25.55 -31.75
N TYR A 94 64.81 26.41 -32.73
CA TYR A 94 65.76 27.33 -33.35
C TYR A 94 65.38 28.78 -33.03
N PRO A 95 66.36 29.65 -32.70
CA PRO A 95 66.12 31.07 -32.50
C PRO A 95 65.96 31.78 -33.85
N PHE A 96 64.94 32.61 -33.98
CA PHE A 96 64.70 33.49 -35.12
C PHE A 96 64.48 34.92 -34.64
N ASP A 97 64.74 35.89 -35.50
CA ASP A 97 64.35 37.28 -35.25
C ASP A 97 62.82 37.42 -35.32
N LYS A 98 62.19 37.96 -34.27
CA LYS A 98 60.72 38.04 -34.13
C LYS A 98 60.07 38.92 -35.19
N GLY A 99 60.79 39.86 -35.81
CA GLY A 99 60.28 40.71 -36.87
C GLY A 99 60.38 40.09 -38.27
N SER A 100 61.35 39.20 -38.50
CA SER A 100 61.70 38.72 -39.85
C SER A 100 61.51 37.21 -40.08
N ALA A 101 61.26 36.43 -39.02
CA ALA A 101 61.15 34.98 -39.09
C ALA A 101 60.12 34.51 -40.13
N ILE A 102 58.89 35.01 -40.06
CA ILE A 102 57.83 34.60 -41.00
C ILE A 102 58.10 35.14 -42.41
N LEU A 103 58.58 36.38 -42.54
CA LEU A 103 58.82 37.01 -43.84
C LEU A 103 59.81 36.20 -44.69
N PHE A 104 60.97 35.86 -44.13
CA PHE A 104 62.02 35.18 -44.90
C PHE A 104 61.96 33.64 -44.81
N ASN A 105 61.37 33.08 -43.75
CA ASN A 105 61.42 31.64 -43.49
C ASN A 105 60.05 30.95 -43.52
N CYS A 106 58.97 31.59 -44.03
CA CYS A 106 57.62 30.99 -44.06
C CYS A 106 57.61 29.53 -44.58
N LYS A 107 58.14 29.29 -45.79
CA LYS A 107 58.18 27.95 -46.41
C LYS A 107 58.99 26.95 -45.57
N LEU A 108 60.11 27.39 -44.98
CA LEU A 108 60.94 26.55 -44.11
C LEU A 108 60.19 26.17 -42.84
N LEU A 109 59.54 27.13 -42.18
CA LEU A 109 58.76 26.89 -40.95
C LEU A 109 57.59 25.92 -41.19
N PHE A 110 56.86 26.07 -42.30
CA PHE A 110 55.81 25.11 -42.69
C PHE A 110 56.39 23.73 -43.07
N LYS A 111 57.57 23.67 -43.69
CA LYS A 111 58.27 22.39 -43.91
C LYS A 111 58.63 21.72 -42.57
N MET A 112 59.11 22.46 -41.59
CA MET A 112 59.42 21.95 -40.25
C MET A 112 58.17 21.46 -39.51
N LEU A 113 57.05 22.20 -39.62
CA LEU A 113 55.73 21.78 -39.13
C LEU A 113 55.33 20.41 -39.69
N ARG A 114 55.42 20.24 -41.01
CA ARG A 114 55.12 18.98 -41.70
C ARG A 114 56.01 17.85 -41.20
N CYS A 115 57.31 18.11 -41.03
CA CYS A 115 58.24 17.12 -40.45
C CYS A 115 57.85 16.70 -39.03
N LYS A 116 57.44 17.64 -38.16
CA LYS A 116 56.99 17.31 -36.78
C LYS A 116 55.70 16.50 -36.78
N LEU A 117 54.75 16.78 -37.66
CA LEU A 117 53.54 15.98 -37.84
C LEU A 117 53.86 14.55 -38.30
N MET A 118 54.73 14.39 -39.30
CA MET A 118 55.18 13.07 -39.74
C MET A 118 55.89 12.28 -38.63
N LEU A 119 56.62 12.95 -37.74
CA LEU A 119 57.24 12.30 -36.57
C LEU A 119 56.18 11.74 -35.61
N LEU A 120 55.11 12.50 -35.34
CA LEU A 120 53.99 12.02 -34.51
C LEU A 120 53.26 10.86 -35.18
N GLU A 121 52.99 10.93 -36.48
CA GLU A 121 52.37 9.83 -37.25
C GLU A 121 53.22 8.55 -37.25
N ASN A 122 54.53 8.67 -37.44
CA ASN A 122 55.41 7.50 -37.44
C ASN A 122 55.53 6.91 -36.04
N ALA A 123 55.59 7.75 -35.00
CA ALA A 123 55.59 7.30 -33.62
C ALA A 123 54.29 6.58 -33.24
N SER A 124 53.12 7.08 -33.67
CA SER A 124 51.84 6.42 -33.40
C SER A 124 51.73 5.07 -34.12
N LYS A 125 52.18 4.98 -35.38
CA LYS A 125 52.22 3.73 -36.15
C LYS A 125 53.13 2.69 -35.52
N LEU A 126 54.32 3.08 -35.05
CA LEU A 126 55.27 2.18 -34.38
C LEU A 126 54.71 1.70 -33.04
N ASN A 127 54.17 2.60 -32.22
CA ASN A 127 53.61 2.26 -30.91
C ASN A 127 52.43 1.26 -31.04
N ASN A 128 51.58 1.43 -32.05
CA ASN A 128 50.49 0.49 -32.33
C ASN A 128 51.00 -0.91 -32.74
N ARG A 129 52.14 -1.00 -33.45
CA ARG A 129 52.76 -2.29 -33.82
C ARG A 129 53.43 -2.98 -32.63
N VAL A 130 54.02 -2.21 -31.70
CA VAL A 130 54.70 -2.73 -30.50
C VAL A 130 53.71 -3.23 -29.44
N LEU A 131 52.51 -2.65 -29.33
CA LEU A 131 51.44 -3.21 -28.48
C LEU A 131 51.03 -4.64 -28.88
N GLY A 132 51.32 -5.08 -30.12
CA GLY A 132 51.11 -6.46 -30.58
C GLY A 132 52.32 -7.40 -30.44
N SER A 133 53.51 -6.91 -30.04
CA SER A 133 54.69 -7.74 -29.82
C SER A 133 55.52 -7.21 -28.64
N ALA A 134 55.58 -8.00 -27.57
CA ALA A 134 56.27 -7.66 -26.33
C ALA A 134 57.81 -7.64 -26.51
N ILE A 135 58.37 -6.60 -27.14
CA ILE A 135 59.80 -6.28 -27.07
C ILE A 135 59.94 -4.76 -26.91
N GLY A 136 60.14 -4.34 -25.67
CA GLY A 136 60.27 -2.95 -25.26
C GLY A 136 61.65 -2.37 -25.52
N ARG A 137 61.66 -1.15 -26.06
CA ARG A 137 62.58 -0.03 -25.78
C ARG A 137 61.99 1.23 -26.42
N THR A 138 60.94 1.80 -25.82
CA THR A 138 60.47 3.13 -26.18
C THR A 138 61.46 4.16 -25.64
N VAL A 139 62.31 4.69 -26.51
CA VAL A 139 63.07 5.93 -26.23
C VAL A 139 62.05 6.97 -25.77
N ASN A 140 62.31 7.57 -24.61
CA ASN A 140 61.47 8.58 -23.96
C ASN A 140 61.49 9.88 -24.81
N LYS A 141 60.86 9.85 -25.98
CA LYS A 141 60.71 11.00 -26.87
C LYS A 141 59.56 11.85 -26.36
N ASP A 142 59.85 13.13 -26.13
CA ASP A 142 58.87 14.10 -25.68
C ASP A 142 57.92 14.50 -26.85
N TYR A 143 56.81 13.77 -26.98
CA TYR A 143 55.78 14.06 -27.97
C TYR A 143 54.99 15.34 -27.65
N ASN A 144 54.96 15.74 -26.38
CA ASN A 144 54.35 16.99 -25.94
C ASN A 144 55.09 18.18 -26.56
N THR A 145 56.42 18.26 -26.43
CA THR A 145 57.18 19.34 -27.10
C THR A 145 57.06 19.29 -28.62
N THR A 146 56.92 18.11 -29.22
CA THR A 146 56.67 17.99 -30.66
C THR A 146 55.36 18.66 -31.08
N ARG A 147 54.25 18.38 -30.39
CA ARG A 147 52.96 19.05 -30.60
C ARG A 147 53.03 20.54 -30.28
N ARG A 148 53.68 20.92 -29.17
CA ARG A 148 53.86 22.31 -28.74
C ARG A 148 54.54 23.16 -29.82
N ASN A 149 55.56 22.63 -30.50
CA ASN A 149 56.23 23.30 -31.60
C ASN A 149 55.28 23.62 -32.77
N CYS A 150 54.39 22.69 -33.13
CA CYS A 150 53.41 22.90 -34.20
C CYS A 150 52.44 24.05 -33.88
N ILE A 151 51.99 24.12 -32.63
CA ILE A 151 51.04 25.14 -32.15
C ILE A 151 51.73 26.50 -32.02
N SER A 152 52.98 26.52 -31.52
CA SER A 152 53.76 27.74 -31.33
C SER A 152 53.92 28.53 -32.63
N LEU A 153 54.15 27.83 -33.76
CA LEU A 153 54.20 28.48 -35.07
C LEU A 153 52.90 29.22 -35.40
N PHE A 154 51.75 28.60 -35.18
CA PHE A 154 50.45 29.19 -35.49
C PHE A 154 50.09 30.36 -34.58
N LEU A 155 50.35 30.24 -33.28
CA LEU A 155 50.15 31.34 -32.33
C LEU A 155 51.02 32.54 -32.71
N TYR A 156 52.28 32.30 -33.07
CA TYR A 156 53.19 33.34 -33.54
C TYR A 156 52.74 33.95 -34.88
N ILE A 157 52.25 33.15 -35.85
CA ILE A 157 51.67 33.68 -37.09
C ILE A 157 50.49 34.61 -36.82
N ARG A 158 49.57 34.22 -35.93
CA ARG A 158 48.42 35.06 -35.58
C ARG A 158 48.87 36.37 -34.92
N GLU A 159 49.81 36.31 -33.98
CA GLU A 159 50.41 37.48 -33.32
C GLU A 159 51.09 38.41 -34.33
N TYR A 160 51.89 37.85 -35.22
CA TYR A 160 52.61 38.57 -36.27
C TYR A 160 51.65 39.27 -37.24
N LEU A 161 50.59 38.58 -37.67
CA LEU A 161 49.58 39.13 -38.56
C LEU A 161 48.78 40.27 -37.93
N LEU A 162 48.48 40.19 -36.63
CA LEU A 162 47.71 41.23 -35.95
C LEU A 162 48.52 42.52 -35.70
N ARG A 163 49.85 42.44 -35.67
CA ARG A 163 50.75 43.60 -35.46
C ARG A 163 51.04 44.42 -36.73
N LEU A 164 50.99 43.80 -37.91
CA LEU A 164 51.38 44.45 -39.17
C LEU A 164 50.48 45.62 -39.63
N PRO A 165 49.12 45.57 -39.51
CA PRO A 165 48.23 46.60 -40.05
C PRO A 165 48.32 47.96 -39.35
N ASP A 166 48.84 48.02 -38.13
CA ASP A 166 48.91 49.24 -37.32
C ASP A 166 50.08 50.17 -37.75
N HIS A 167 50.87 49.74 -38.73
CA HIS A 167 52.01 50.47 -39.27
C HIS A 167 51.91 50.58 -40.81
N PRO A 168 51.34 51.67 -41.35
CA PRO A 168 51.14 51.84 -42.80
C PRO A 168 52.44 51.75 -43.62
N GLN A 169 53.60 52.02 -43.00
CA GLN A 169 54.94 51.86 -43.58
C GLN A 169 55.35 50.41 -43.88
N TYR A 170 54.69 49.41 -43.27
CA TYR A 170 54.97 47.98 -43.44
C TYR A 170 53.93 47.25 -44.29
N CYS A 171 52.99 47.96 -44.93
CA CYS A 171 51.99 47.37 -45.83
C CYS A 171 52.61 46.58 -47.01
N TRP A 172 53.84 46.90 -47.42
CA TRP A 172 54.57 46.14 -48.44
C TRP A 172 54.90 44.71 -47.98
N ILE A 173 55.14 44.49 -46.68
CA ILE A 173 55.39 43.17 -46.09
C ILE A 173 54.16 42.28 -46.29
N LEU A 174 52.97 42.85 -46.11
CA LEU A 174 51.71 42.14 -46.37
C LEU A 174 51.60 41.75 -47.85
N LYS A 175 51.98 42.61 -48.79
CA LYS A 175 51.92 42.29 -50.23
C LYS A 175 52.81 41.09 -50.61
N GLU A 176 54.00 40.96 -50.02
CA GLU A 176 54.92 39.85 -50.31
C GLU A 176 54.59 38.57 -49.53
N LEU A 177 54.23 38.69 -48.25
CA LEU A 177 54.01 37.54 -47.38
C LEU A 177 52.64 36.87 -47.60
N PHE A 178 51.59 37.65 -47.90
CA PHE A 178 50.21 37.17 -47.93
C PHE A 178 49.98 36.03 -48.94
N PRO A 179 50.53 36.07 -50.19
CA PRO A 179 50.40 34.96 -51.14
C PRO A 179 51.08 33.68 -50.64
N ILE A 180 52.30 33.78 -50.11
CA ILE A 180 53.09 32.64 -49.63
C ILE A 180 52.40 32.00 -48.42
N LEU A 181 51.98 32.81 -47.45
CA LEU A 181 51.32 32.34 -46.25
C LEU A 181 49.95 31.71 -46.55
N THR A 182 49.17 32.33 -47.44
CA THR A 182 47.89 31.77 -47.90
C THR A 182 48.08 30.40 -48.55
N GLU A 183 49.07 30.27 -49.43
CA GLU A 183 49.39 28.99 -50.07
C GLU A 183 49.76 27.91 -49.04
N GLU A 184 50.67 28.22 -48.11
CA GLU A 184 51.14 27.26 -47.11
C GLU A 184 50.02 26.83 -46.13
N ILE A 185 49.13 27.75 -45.74
CA ILE A 185 47.94 27.48 -44.90
C ILE A 185 46.96 26.56 -45.63
N LEU A 186 46.65 26.84 -46.89
CA LEU A 186 45.76 25.98 -47.70
C LEU A 186 46.37 24.60 -47.94
N LEU A 187 47.68 24.52 -48.21
CA LEU A 187 48.41 23.26 -48.34
C LEU A 187 48.41 22.46 -47.04
N LEU A 188 48.54 23.11 -45.88
CA LEU A 188 48.40 22.44 -44.59
C LEU A 188 47.01 21.80 -44.45
N ARG A 189 45.93 22.52 -44.80
CA ARG A 189 44.58 21.95 -44.72
C ARG A 189 44.40 20.74 -45.63
N LEU A 190 44.94 20.79 -46.85
CA LEU A 190 44.94 19.64 -47.78
C LEU A 190 45.70 18.44 -47.20
N MET A 191 46.85 18.68 -46.55
CA MET A 191 47.64 17.62 -45.92
C MET A 191 46.91 16.99 -44.72
N LEU A 192 46.23 17.79 -43.89
CA LEU A 192 45.51 17.31 -42.72
C LEU A 192 44.29 16.43 -43.07
N LYS A 193 43.78 16.55 -44.31
CA LYS A 193 42.59 15.83 -44.83
C LYS A 193 41.37 15.94 -43.88
N HIS A 194 40.37 15.06 -44.04
CA HIS A 194 39.33 14.92 -43.03
C HIS A 194 39.87 14.22 -41.79
N ILE A 195 39.31 14.55 -40.63
CA ILE A 195 39.83 14.01 -39.36
C ILE A 195 39.62 12.49 -39.24
N THR A 196 38.57 11.95 -39.87
CA THR A 196 38.28 10.51 -39.94
C THR A 196 39.20 9.75 -40.89
N ASN A 197 40.05 10.42 -41.67
CA ASN A 197 41.14 9.75 -42.38
C ASN A 197 42.26 9.30 -41.42
N LEU A 198 42.25 9.75 -40.16
CA LEU A 198 43.12 9.19 -39.13
C LEU A 198 42.71 7.74 -38.84
N PRO A 199 43.67 6.81 -38.72
CA PRO A 199 43.39 5.44 -38.30
C PRO A 199 42.57 5.34 -37.00
N ASP A 200 41.69 4.33 -36.91
CA ASP A 200 40.79 4.13 -35.76
C ASP A 200 41.52 4.06 -34.41
N TYR A 201 42.71 3.44 -34.37
CA TYR A 201 43.50 3.37 -33.15
C TYR A 201 43.91 4.75 -32.62
N ILE A 202 44.06 5.75 -33.48
CA ILE A 202 44.35 7.14 -33.06
C ILE A 202 43.10 7.77 -32.44
N ILE A 203 41.94 7.61 -33.09
CA ILE A 203 40.66 8.15 -32.63
C ILE A 203 40.25 7.49 -31.30
N ASN A 204 40.49 6.20 -31.13
CA ASN A 204 40.22 5.47 -29.90
C ASN A 204 41.10 5.93 -28.71
N HIS A 205 42.27 6.51 -28.98
CA HIS A 205 43.16 7.12 -27.97
C HIS A 205 42.94 8.63 -27.77
N ALA A 206 41.84 9.18 -28.28
CA ALA A 206 41.48 10.60 -28.12
C ALA A 206 41.17 10.98 -26.66
N ALA A 207 40.60 10.09 -25.85
CA ALA A 207 40.28 10.37 -24.45
C ALA A 207 41.43 9.94 -23.53
N ASN A 208 41.99 10.88 -22.76
CA ASN A 208 42.94 10.56 -21.70
C ASN A 208 42.81 11.55 -20.54
N SER A 209 42.54 11.06 -19.33
CA SER A 209 42.37 11.89 -18.12
C SER A 209 43.68 12.53 -17.63
N SER A 210 44.84 12.03 -18.05
CA SER A 210 46.15 12.65 -17.77
C SER A 210 46.44 13.88 -18.62
N GLY A 211 45.58 14.20 -19.59
CA GLY A 211 45.71 15.36 -20.46
C GLY A 211 47.05 15.42 -21.18
N ASN A 212 47.65 16.60 -21.23
CA ASN A 212 48.92 16.84 -21.94
C ASN A 212 50.15 16.17 -21.29
N LYS A 213 49.99 15.54 -20.12
CA LYS A 213 51.01 14.68 -19.48
C LYS A 213 51.05 13.26 -20.07
N SER A 214 50.11 12.92 -20.95
CA SER A 214 50.09 11.63 -21.66
C SER A 214 51.40 11.39 -22.41
N THR A 215 51.95 10.19 -22.32
CA THR A 215 53.15 9.78 -23.07
C THR A 215 52.81 9.15 -24.42
N GLN A 216 51.53 9.00 -24.75
CA GLN A 216 51.08 8.29 -25.93
C GLN A 216 51.16 9.17 -27.20
N PRO A 217 51.91 8.77 -28.25
CA PRO A 217 52.01 9.55 -29.48
C PRO A 217 50.66 9.67 -30.21
N ALA A 218 49.78 8.67 -30.12
CA ALA A 218 48.44 8.71 -30.70
C ALA A 218 47.57 9.82 -30.09
N TYR A 219 47.64 10.02 -28.78
CA TYR A 219 46.97 11.11 -28.07
C TYR A 219 47.46 12.47 -28.59
N HIS A 220 48.79 12.68 -28.65
CA HIS A 220 49.36 13.95 -29.11
C HIS A 220 49.08 14.22 -30.58
N LEU A 221 49.08 13.19 -31.43
CA LEU A 221 48.72 13.33 -32.84
C LEU A 221 47.26 13.76 -33.02
N PHE A 222 46.33 13.08 -32.35
CA PHE A 222 44.89 13.42 -32.43
C PHE A 222 44.64 14.87 -31.98
N HIS A 223 45.19 15.27 -30.84
CA HIS A 223 44.97 16.62 -30.34
C HIS A 223 45.72 17.68 -31.15
N CYS A 224 46.90 17.38 -31.70
CA CYS A 224 47.57 18.25 -32.65
C CYS A 224 46.70 18.47 -33.91
N HIS A 225 45.96 17.46 -34.36
CA HIS A 225 44.98 17.59 -35.44
C HIS A 225 43.79 18.50 -35.08
N LEU A 226 43.33 18.49 -33.82
CA LEU A 226 42.30 19.42 -33.33
C LEU A 226 42.84 20.85 -33.25
N ASP A 227 44.03 21.03 -32.64
CA ASP A 227 44.67 22.34 -32.51
C ASP A 227 44.88 22.97 -33.89
N LEU A 228 45.52 22.25 -34.82
CA LEU A 228 45.84 22.81 -36.13
C LEU A 228 44.60 23.13 -36.96
N ARG A 229 43.49 22.41 -36.78
CA ARG A 229 42.22 22.74 -37.45
C ARG A 229 41.61 24.03 -36.90
N TRP A 230 41.57 24.17 -35.58
CA TRP A 230 41.11 25.40 -34.93
C TRP A 230 42.02 26.60 -35.30
N LEU A 231 43.33 26.41 -35.15
CA LEU A 231 44.35 27.40 -35.48
C LEU A 231 44.30 27.82 -36.94
N HIS A 232 44.14 26.87 -37.86
CA HIS A 232 43.93 27.14 -39.27
C HIS A 232 42.70 28.02 -39.51
N THR A 233 41.52 27.62 -39.00
CA THR A 233 40.26 28.33 -39.24
C THR A 233 40.33 29.79 -38.79
N THR A 234 40.85 30.07 -37.59
CA THR A 234 40.91 31.46 -37.15
C THR A 234 42.08 32.25 -37.76
N THR A 235 43.16 31.60 -38.20
CA THR A 235 44.22 32.29 -38.95
C THR A 235 43.70 32.73 -40.32
N VAL A 236 42.89 31.89 -40.98
CA VAL A 236 42.16 32.25 -42.21
C VAL A 236 41.21 33.42 -41.95
N LEU A 237 40.51 33.45 -40.82
CA LEU A 237 39.68 34.59 -40.40
C LEU A 237 40.50 35.88 -40.23
N ILE A 238 41.65 35.82 -39.56
CA ILE A 238 42.54 36.98 -39.38
C ILE A 238 43.01 37.49 -40.75
N LEU A 239 43.44 36.59 -41.64
CA LEU A 239 43.83 36.95 -43.01
C LEU A 239 42.70 37.61 -43.80
N ALA A 240 41.47 37.09 -43.71
CA ALA A 240 40.30 37.71 -44.33
C ALA A 240 40.05 39.14 -43.78
N ASN A 241 40.10 39.31 -42.46
CA ASN A 241 39.87 40.61 -41.81
C ASN A 241 40.98 41.64 -42.13
N ILE A 242 42.24 41.22 -42.26
CA ILE A 242 43.35 42.10 -42.66
C ILE A 242 43.15 42.55 -44.11
N ARG A 243 42.79 41.62 -44.99
CA ARG A 243 42.53 41.95 -46.40
C ARG A 243 41.44 42.99 -46.56
N ASP A 244 40.31 42.82 -45.87
CA ASP A 244 39.20 43.79 -45.84
C ASP A 244 39.64 45.20 -45.38
N LYS A 245 40.77 45.33 -44.66
CA LYS A 245 41.34 46.63 -44.26
C LYS A 245 42.34 47.20 -45.29
N THR A 246 42.97 46.37 -46.11
CA THR A 246 44.04 46.76 -47.04
C THR A 246 43.58 47.07 -48.47
N ASP A 247 42.28 46.98 -48.76
CA ASP A 247 41.72 47.41 -50.05
C ASP A 247 41.91 48.92 -50.24
N LEU A 248 43.00 49.28 -50.92
CA LEU A 248 43.15 50.52 -51.68
C LEU A 248 42.11 50.51 -52.81
N PRO A 249 41.52 51.66 -53.20
CA PRO A 249 40.53 51.72 -54.27
C PRO A 249 41.05 51.07 -55.56
N GLU A 250 40.17 50.37 -56.28
CA GLU A 250 40.44 49.64 -57.53
C GLU A 250 41.04 50.50 -58.68
N SER A 251 41.23 51.81 -58.49
CA SER A 251 41.72 52.75 -59.52
C SER A 251 43.24 52.78 -59.72
N GLU A 252 44.05 52.17 -58.86
CA GLU A 252 45.52 52.16 -59.03
C GLU A 252 46.07 50.82 -59.59
N ALA A 253 45.21 49.84 -59.85
CA ALA A 253 45.60 48.51 -60.34
C ALA A 253 45.90 48.47 -61.86
N ALA A 254 45.76 49.58 -62.58
CA ALA A 254 45.89 49.61 -64.04
C ALA A 254 47.33 49.79 -64.56
N ASP A 255 48.29 50.22 -63.74
CA ASP A 255 49.59 50.70 -64.26
C ASP A 255 50.77 49.72 -64.13
N TYR A 256 50.58 48.53 -63.56
CA TYR A 256 51.65 47.53 -63.43
C TYR A 256 51.18 46.12 -63.78
N GLY A 257 50.87 45.90 -65.07
CA GLY A 257 50.41 44.64 -65.67
C GLY A 257 50.83 43.34 -64.95
N LEU A 258 49.98 42.88 -64.03
CA LEU A 258 50.15 41.63 -63.27
C LEU A 258 49.02 40.66 -63.63
N THR A 259 49.41 39.56 -64.25
CA THR A 259 48.57 38.49 -64.79
C THR A 259 48.25 37.41 -63.73
N TYR A 260 47.01 36.91 -63.78
CA TYR A 260 46.56 35.54 -63.43
C TYR A 260 46.67 34.99 -61.98
N SER A 261 47.33 35.66 -61.03
CA SER A 261 47.50 35.13 -59.65
C SER A 261 46.40 35.51 -58.63
N GLN A 262 45.44 36.37 -59.00
CA GLN A 262 44.39 36.88 -58.11
C GLN A 262 43.19 35.93 -57.85
N LYS A 263 43.22 34.66 -58.30
CA LYS A 263 42.13 33.69 -58.06
C LYS A 263 42.23 32.88 -56.75
N LYS A 264 43.28 33.05 -55.93
CA LYS A 264 43.50 32.34 -54.65
C LYS A 264 43.40 33.25 -53.41
N CYS A 265 42.57 34.28 -53.44
CA CYS A 265 42.54 35.25 -52.33
C CYS A 265 41.54 34.83 -51.23
N VAL A 266 42.02 34.75 -49.99
CA VAL A 266 41.21 34.50 -48.78
C VAL A 266 40.17 35.62 -48.62
N ASN A 267 38.91 35.25 -48.45
CA ASN A 267 37.78 36.16 -48.25
C ASN A 267 36.77 35.55 -47.27
N ASN A 268 35.67 36.25 -46.98
CA ASN A 268 34.62 35.75 -46.09
C ASN A 268 34.05 34.39 -46.56
N SER A 269 33.91 34.14 -47.86
CA SER A 269 33.48 32.82 -48.36
C SER A 269 34.48 31.68 -48.08
N THR A 270 35.77 32.00 -48.00
CA THR A 270 36.83 31.05 -47.59
C THR A 270 36.73 30.72 -46.10
N VAL A 271 36.40 31.72 -45.28
CA VAL A 271 36.12 31.54 -43.85
C VAL A 271 34.88 30.64 -43.66
N GLU A 272 33.79 30.91 -44.39
CA GLU A 272 32.59 30.06 -44.34
C GLU A 272 32.89 28.62 -44.75
N HIS A 273 33.66 28.42 -45.83
CA HIS A 273 34.05 27.09 -46.30
C HIS A 273 34.89 26.35 -45.26
N THR A 274 35.83 27.03 -44.61
CA THR A 274 36.69 26.42 -43.58
C THR A 274 35.93 26.09 -42.30
N ILE A 275 34.97 26.91 -41.89
CA ILE A 275 34.02 26.61 -40.80
C ILE A 275 33.16 25.39 -41.18
N SER A 276 32.60 25.36 -42.39
CA SER A 276 31.77 24.25 -42.86
C SER A 276 32.55 22.93 -42.90
N LEU A 277 33.82 22.95 -43.33
CA LEU A 277 34.72 21.80 -43.29
C LEU A 277 35.04 21.35 -41.87
N LEU A 278 35.21 22.28 -40.92
CA LEU A 278 35.46 21.96 -39.52
C LEU A 278 34.24 21.31 -38.86
N ILE A 279 33.04 21.86 -39.08
CA ILE A 279 31.79 21.28 -38.60
C ILE A 279 31.59 19.88 -39.21
N SER A 280 31.87 19.71 -40.51
CA SER A 280 31.82 18.40 -41.18
C SER A 280 32.77 17.37 -40.53
N ASP A 281 34.02 17.76 -40.24
CA ASP A 281 34.99 16.91 -39.52
C ASP A 281 34.45 16.49 -38.14
N LEU A 282 33.83 17.42 -37.40
CA LEU A 282 33.28 17.14 -36.07
C LEU A 282 32.02 16.26 -36.12
N VAL A 283 31.13 16.45 -37.11
CA VAL A 283 29.98 15.57 -37.34
C VAL A 283 30.45 14.15 -37.65
N MET A 284 31.47 13.98 -38.49
CA MET A 284 32.01 12.66 -38.79
C MET A 284 32.62 11.96 -37.56
N LEU A 285 33.28 12.68 -36.65
CA LEU A 285 33.73 12.13 -35.37
C LEU A 285 32.56 11.68 -34.50
N ALA A 286 31.50 12.49 -34.45
CA ALA A 286 30.30 12.17 -33.69
C ALA A 286 29.60 10.92 -34.26
N ILE A 287 29.53 10.77 -35.59
CA ILE A 287 29.03 9.55 -36.25
C ILE A 287 29.89 8.35 -35.86
N ALA A 288 31.22 8.45 -36.00
CA ALA A 288 32.13 7.36 -35.65
C ALA A 288 32.04 6.92 -34.18
N ARG A 289 31.67 7.84 -33.27
CA ARG A 289 31.38 7.53 -31.87
C ARG A 289 29.98 6.93 -31.69
N PHE A 290 28.97 7.48 -32.36
CA PHE A 290 27.59 6.99 -32.31
C PHE A 290 27.47 5.53 -32.71
N GLU A 291 28.13 5.11 -33.80
CA GLU A 291 28.12 3.71 -34.28
C GLU A 291 28.75 2.71 -33.29
N LYS A 292 29.50 3.19 -32.28
CA LYS A 292 30.13 2.36 -31.23
C LYS A 292 29.31 2.33 -29.93
N ILE A 293 28.22 3.09 -29.83
CA ILE A 293 27.38 3.16 -28.64
C ILE A 293 26.16 2.25 -28.84
N GLU A 294 25.90 1.36 -27.88
CA GLU A 294 24.68 0.54 -27.88
C GLU A 294 23.41 1.41 -27.74
N GLU A 295 22.30 1.00 -28.36
CA GLU A 295 21.08 1.82 -28.44
C GLU A 295 20.57 2.31 -27.07
N ASN A 296 20.61 1.46 -26.04
CA ASN A 296 20.17 1.82 -24.68
C ASN A 296 21.10 2.83 -23.99
N ASP A 297 22.37 2.86 -24.37
CA ASP A 297 23.38 3.76 -23.78
C ASP A 297 23.37 5.15 -24.43
N LEU A 298 22.64 5.34 -25.54
CA LEU A 298 22.59 6.61 -26.29
C LEU A 298 22.11 7.81 -25.46
N ILE A 299 21.34 7.56 -24.40
CA ILE A 299 20.82 8.59 -23.50
C ILE A 299 21.89 9.05 -22.50
N HIS A 300 22.82 8.16 -22.15
CA HIS A 300 23.78 8.31 -21.04
C HIS A 300 25.23 8.54 -21.48
N LYS A 301 25.60 8.18 -22.72
CA LYS A 301 26.95 8.38 -23.26
C LYS A 301 27.02 9.61 -24.17
N SER A 302 28.13 10.34 -24.07
CA SER A 302 28.38 11.50 -24.92
C SER A 302 28.77 11.10 -26.34
N LEU A 303 28.28 11.86 -27.33
CA LEU A 303 28.74 11.79 -28.73
C LEU A 303 30.14 12.38 -28.95
N PHE A 304 30.70 13.08 -27.97
CA PHE A 304 32.03 13.67 -28.09
C PHE A 304 33.09 12.68 -27.59
N THR A 305 34.06 12.36 -28.45
CA THR A 305 35.11 11.39 -28.12
C THR A 305 35.95 11.79 -26.90
N CYS A 306 36.15 13.09 -26.67
CA CYS A 306 36.80 13.61 -25.47
C CYS A 306 36.37 15.04 -25.14
N SER A 307 36.76 15.56 -23.97
CA SER A 307 36.47 16.93 -23.54
C SER A 307 36.94 18.00 -24.53
N CYS A 308 38.06 17.78 -25.24
CA CYS A 308 38.61 18.72 -26.23
C CYS A 308 37.73 18.84 -27.49
N VAL A 309 37.03 17.78 -27.88
CA VAL A 309 36.09 17.82 -29.01
C VAL A 309 34.85 18.63 -28.63
N ALA A 310 34.33 18.43 -27.41
CA ALA A 310 33.26 19.27 -26.87
C ALA A 310 33.69 20.74 -26.73
N GLU A 311 34.91 20.99 -26.28
CA GLU A 311 35.51 22.34 -26.24
C GLU A 311 35.56 22.99 -27.63
N LEU A 312 36.00 22.25 -28.64
CA LEU A 312 36.07 22.74 -30.02
C LEU A 312 34.67 23.06 -30.59
N TRP A 313 33.63 22.30 -30.23
CA TRP A 313 32.24 22.65 -30.57
C TRP A 313 31.82 24.00 -29.97
N ILE A 314 32.14 24.26 -28.70
CA ILE A 314 31.84 25.55 -28.03
C ILE A 314 32.55 26.70 -28.74
N LEU A 315 33.84 26.52 -29.07
CA LEU A 315 34.62 27.54 -29.78
C LEU A 315 34.04 27.85 -31.16
N VAL A 316 33.59 26.83 -31.90
CA VAL A 316 32.95 27.00 -33.21
C VAL A 316 31.59 27.68 -33.08
N GLN A 317 30.77 27.32 -32.08
CA GLN A 317 29.51 28.00 -31.77
C GLN A 317 29.76 29.50 -31.53
N SER A 318 30.68 29.84 -30.61
CA SER A 318 31.04 31.23 -30.31
C SER A 318 31.51 32.00 -31.55
N LEU A 319 32.41 31.40 -32.35
CA LEU A 319 32.94 32.02 -33.57
C LEU A 319 31.83 32.32 -34.59
N THR A 320 30.95 31.34 -34.84
CA THR A 320 29.87 31.51 -35.82
C THR A 320 28.79 32.49 -35.35
N ASP A 321 28.51 32.55 -34.05
CA ASP A 321 27.57 33.52 -33.47
C ASP A 321 28.08 34.95 -33.60
N ASP A 322 29.36 35.20 -33.30
CA ASP A 322 29.98 36.52 -33.46
C ASP A 322 30.02 36.95 -34.93
N LEU A 323 30.31 36.02 -35.85
CA LEU A 323 30.29 36.28 -37.29
C LEU A 323 28.88 36.55 -37.84
N GLU A 324 27.87 35.83 -37.34
CA GLU A 324 26.46 36.08 -37.68
C GLU A 324 26.03 37.47 -37.20
N ALA A 325 26.39 37.84 -35.96
CA ALA A 325 26.08 39.15 -35.40
C ALA A 325 26.70 40.31 -36.19
N GLN A 326 27.83 40.08 -36.87
CA GLN A 326 28.46 41.02 -37.80
C GLN A 326 27.97 40.92 -39.25
N GLY A 327 27.02 40.02 -39.55
CA GLY A 327 26.53 39.79 -40.92
C GLY A 327 27.56 39.19 -41.88
N LYS A 328 28.65 38.63 -41.36
CA LYS A 328 29.78 38.09 -42.15
C LYS A 328 29.66 36.62 -42.48
N SER A 329 28.84 35.86 -41.74
CA SER A 329 28.62 34.43 -41.99
C SER A 329 27.22 33.94 -41.61
N LYS A 330 26.85 32.77 -42.11
CA LYS A 330 25.68 32.00 -41.65
C LYS A 330 25.79 31.62 -40.17
N SER A 331 24.65 31.51 -39.51
CA SER A 331 24.56 30.99 -38.13
C SER A 331 25.13 29.58 -37.99
N PHE A 332 25.55 29.23 -36.77
CA PHE A 332 25.98 27.88 -36.42
C PHE A 332 24.98 26.82 -36.91
N TRP A 333 23.70 27.00 -36.55
CA TRP A 333 22.65 26.05 -36.88
C TRP A 333 22.40 25.95 -38.38
N LYS A 334 22.46 27.05 -39.14
CA LYS A 334 22.35 27.00 -40.61
C LYS A 334 23.49 26.19 -41.22
N CYS A 335 24.73 26.37 -40.76
CA CYS A 335 25.89 25.59 -41.22
C CYS A 335 25.75 24.10 -40.88
N LEU A 336 25.31 23.76 -39.66
CA LEU A 336 25.06 22.38 -39.26
C LEU A 336 23.89 21.76 -40.04
N ASN A 337 22.79 22.49 -40.22
CA ASN A 337 21.59 22.00 -40.89
C ASN A 337 21.87 21.58 -42.33
N LEU A 338 22.73 22.30 -43.06
CA LEU A 338 23.15 21.87 -44.41
C LEU A 338 23.80 20.48 -44.39
N ILE A 339 24.63 20.20 -43.38
CA ILE A 339 25.30 18.89 -43.25
C ILE A 339 24.30 17.81 -42.81
N LEU A 340 23.38 18.14 -41.91
CA LEU A 340 22.33 17.20 -41.48
C LEU A 340 21.33 16.92 -42.62
N GLU A 341 20.99 17.90 -43.44
CA GLU A 341 20.17 17.73 -44.64
C GLU A 341 20.87 16.82 -45.66
N ASP A 342 22.17 16.99 -45.89
CA ASP A 342 22.98 16.11 -46.73
C ASP A 342 22.96 14.65 -46.19
N LEU A 343 23.07 14.47 -44.86
CA LEU A 343 22.98 13.18 -44.18
C LEU A 343 21.59 12.53 -44.30
N LEU A 344 20.52 13.32 -44.15
CA LEU A 344 19.13 12.84 -44.16
C LEU A 344 18.61 12.52 -45.57
N ASN A 345 19.10 13.23 -46.58
CA ASN A 345 18.59 13.12 -47.95
C ASN A 345 19.30 12.09 -48.84
N SER A 346 20.38 11.44 -48.35
CA SER A 346 21.10 10.33 -49.02
C SER A 346 20.99 10.34 -50.55
N ARG A 347 21.55 11.36 -51.22
CA ARG A 347 21.55 11.39 -52.68
C ARG A 347 22.67 10.51 -53.21
N ASN A 348 22.31 9.46 -53.95
CA ASN A 348 23.24 8.62 -54.71
C ASN A 348 23.72 9.33 -56.00
N ASP A 349 24.15 10.59 -55.91
CA ASP A 349 24.73 11.29 -57.07
C ASP A 349 26.25 11.08 -57.07
N SER A 350 26.66 9.92 -57.55
CA SER A 350 28.06 9.48 -57.69
C SER A 350 28.76 10.05 -58.93
N THR A 351 28.61 11.35 -59.20
CA THR A 351 29.23 11.98 -60.38
C THR A 351 29.80 13.38 -60.09
N ILE A 352 30.73 13.50 -59.14
CA ILE A 352 31.55 14.72 -59.02
C ILE A 352 33.03 14.36 -59.20
N ARG A 353 33.62 14.81 -60.32
CA ARG A 353 35.07 14.73 -60.57
C ARG A 353 35.83 15.50 -59.49
N HIS A 354 36.74 14.82 -58.78
CA HIS A 354 37.59 15.43 -57.77
C HIS A 354 38.63 16.37 -58.39
N ASN A 355 38.46 17.68 -58.23
CA ASN A 355 39.55 18.63 -58.41
C ASN A 355 40.48 18.55 -57.20
N CYS A 356 41.75 18.17 -57.41
CA CYS A 356 42.76 17.98 -56.36
C CYS A 356 43.29 19.29 -55.73
N THR A 357 42.67 20.43 -56.01
CA THR A 357 43.15 21.77 -55.63
C THR A 357 42.47 22.37 -54.41
N ILE A 358 41.29 21.86 -54.00
CA ILE A 358 40.53 22.35 -52.84
C ILE A 358 39.93 21.15 -52.10
N LEU A 359 40.03 21.14 -50.76
CA LEU A 359 39.38 20.11 -49.93
C LEU A 359 37.88 20.42 -49.86
N LEU A 360 37.05 19.49 -50.33
CA LEU A 360 35.59 19.57 -50.28
C LEU A 360 35.05 18.76 -49.09
N ARG A 361 33.78 18.98 -48.74
CA ARG A 361 33.07 18.10 -47.81
C ARG A 361 32.92 16.69 -48.42
N PRO A 362 32.77 15.64 -47.59
CA PRO A 362 32.40 14.31 -48.09
C PRO A 362 31.12 14.37 -48.92
N ALA A 363 31.06 13.60 -50.02
CA ALA A 363 29.88 13.53 -50.88
C ALA A 363 28.71 12.82 -50.21
N THR A 364 29.00 11.86 -49.32
CA THR A 364 28.02 11.11 -48.53
C THR A 364 28.52 10.90 -47.10
N TYR A 365 27.57 10.84 -46.16
CA TYR A 365 27.82 10.50 -44.76
C TYR A 365 27.14 9.16 -44.47
N THR A 366 27.88 8.17 -43.97
CA THR A 366 27.35 6.84 -43.64
C THR A 366 27.01 6.77 -42.16
N CYS A 367 25.72 6.66 -41.83
CA CYS A 367 25.22 6.45 -40.47
C CYS A 367 24.06 5.45 -40.47
N SER A 368 24.07 4.49 -39.54
CA SER A 368 23.07 3.43 -39.44
C SER A 368 21.68 3.97 -39.09
N ASN A 369 21.60 5.00 -38.25
CA ASN A 369 20.34 5.63 -37.84
C ASN A 369 20.45 7.16 -37.87
N PRO A 370 20.37 7.77 -39.06
CA PRO A 370 20.68 9.19 -39.26
C PRO A 370 19.71 10.13 -38.52
N LEU A 371 18.44 9.73 -38.35
CA LEU A 371 17.43 10.52 -37.63
C LEU A 371 17.72 10.58 -36.13
N THR A 372 17.98 9.43 -35.51
CA THR A 372 18.30 9.35 -34.07
C THR A 372 19.64 10.02 -33.78
N PHE A 373 20.64 9.79 -34.63
CA PHE A 373 21.93 10.47 -34.53
C PHE A 373 21.77 11.98 -34.58
N SER A 374 21.04 12.51 -35.57
CA SER A 374 20.86 13.96 -35.74
C SER A 374 20.16 14.59 -34.54
N LEU A 375 19.10 13.95 -34.02
CA LEU A 375 18.41 14.42 -32.82
C LEU A 375 19.31 14.39 -31.58
N ASN A 376 20.09 13.31 -31.42
CA ASN A 376 21.02 13.19 -30.30
C ASN A 376 22.16 14.22 -30.38
N LEU A 377 22.68 14.48 -31.58
CA LEU A 377 23.69 15.52 -31.80
C LEU A 377 23.14 16.90 -31.43
N ILE A 378 21.91 17.22 -31.85
CA ILE A 378 21.25 18.48 -31.48
C ILE A 378 21.11 18.61 -29.96
N LYS A 379 20.69 17.55 -29.24
CA LYS A 379 20.64 17.54 -27.77
C LYS A 379 21.99 17.91 -27.16
N HIS A 380 23.06 17.28 -27.62
CA HIS A 380 24.40 17.51 -27.08
C HIS A 380 24.91 18.92 -27.38
N LEU A 381 24.64 19.45 -28.57
CA LEU A 381 25.04 20.80 -28.95
C LEU A 381 24.21 21.88 -28.23
N ALA A 382 22.92 21.64 -28.00
CA ALA A 382 22.07 22.50 -27.17
C ALA A 382 22.56 22.54 -25.71
N MET A 383 22.97 21.40 -25.16
CA MET A 383 23.62 21.34 -23.85
C MET A 383 24.90 22.19 -23.79
N LEU A 384 25.73 22.15 -24.84
CA LEU A 384 26.96 22.94 -24.90
C LEU A 384 26.71 24.45 -25.00
N TYR A 385 25.63 24.89 -25.65
CA TYR A 385 25.24 26.31 -25.65
C TYR A 385 24.99 26.85 -24.24
N ASN A 386 24.49 26.02 -23.32
CA ASN A 386 24.27 26.43 -21.93
C ASN A 386 25.56 26.53 -21.10
N TYR A 387 26.73 26.26 -21.69
CA TYR A 387 28.02 26.51 -21.04
C TYR A 387 28.20 28.00 -20.73
N LYS A 388 28.64 28.31 -19.50
CA LYS A 388 28.76 29.68 -18.96
C LYS A 388 27.48 30.53 -19.09
N CYS A 389 26.30 29.90 -19.12
CA CYS A 389 25.00 30.60 -19.18
C CYS A 389 24.87 31.56 -20.38
N ARG A 390 25.35 31.18 -21.56
CA ARG A 390 25.04 31.93 -22.79
C ARG A 390 23.54 31.85 -23.10
N ASP A 391 23.06 32.83 -23.85
CA ASP A 391 21.70 32.79 -24.39
C ASP A 391 21.54 31.58 -25.32
N PRO A 392 20.69 30.60 -25.00
CA PRO A 392 20.51 29.43 -25.84
C PRO A 392 19.88 29.80 -27.17
N LYS A 393 20.56 29.47 -28.27
CA LYS A 393 19.96 29.54 -29.62
C LYS A 393 19.28 28.21 -29.94
N SER A 394 17.97 28.25 -30.22
CA SER A 394 17.20 27.06 -30.58
C SER A 394 17.23 26.73 -32.08
N ASN A 395 17.00 25.46 -32.41
CA ASN A 395 16.95 24.96 -33.79
C ASN A 395 15.72 24.08 -34.02
N PHE A 396 14.56 24.60 -33.63
CA PHE A 396 13.28 23.88 -33.72
C PHE A 396 12.92 23.45 -35.15
N ALA A 397 13.31 24.22 -36.17
CA ALA A 397 12.99 23.88 -37.57
C ALA A 397 13.58 22.52 -37.99
N MET A 398 14.83 22.25 -37.61
CA MET A 398 15.47 20.97 -37.88
C MET A 398 14.89 19.86 -37.00
N VAL A 399 14.64 20.12 -35.71
CA VAL A 399 14.00 19.15 -34.81
C VAL A 399 12.61 18.73 -35.32
N GLU A 400 11.80 19.68 -35.77
CA GLU A 400 10.48 19.39 -36.36
C GLU A 400 10.59 18.57 -37.65
N THR A 401 11.59 18.85 -38.49
CA THR A 401 11.85 18.09 -39.73
C THR A 401 12.25 16.65 -39.41
N ILE A 402 13.21 16.47 -38.49
CA ILE A 402 13.66 15.15 -38.03
C ILE A 402 12.49 14.39 -37.40
N LEU A 403 11.71 15.04 -36.53
CA LEU A 403 10.59 14.41 -35.84
C LEU A 403 9.49 13.99 -36.82
N LYS A 404 9.13 14.82 -37.80
CA LYS A 404 8.16 14.44 -38.85
C LYS A 404 8.65 13.25 -39.66
N ASN A 405 9.92 13.25 -40.08
CA ASN A 405 10.51 12.13 -40.82
C ASN A 405 10.53 10.85 -39.98
N LEU A 406 10.94 10.95 -38.71
CA LEU A 406 10.98 9.84 -37.77
C LEU A 406 9.60 9.22 -37.54
N LEU A 407 8.57 10.04 -37.32
CA LEU A 407 7.22 9.57 -37.06
C LEU A 407 6.48 9.06 -38.32
N ASN A 408 6.93 9.45 -39.51
CA ASN A 408 6.42 8.92 -40.79
C ASN A 408 6.98 7.52 -41.11
N THR A 409 8.10 7.13 -40.49
CA THR A 409 8.65 5.77 -40.63
C THR A 409 7.99 4.79 -39.66
N ASN A 410 8.04 3.48 -39.97
CA ASN A 410 7.54 2.43 -39.08
C ASN A 410 8.54 2.17 -37.94
N ILE A 411 8.64 3.13 -37.01
CA ILE A 411 9.58 3.09 -35.88
C ILE A 411 9.15 2.08 -34.81
N GLN A 412 10.11 1.32 -34.28
CA GLN A 412 9.88 0.42 -33.14
C GLN A 412 9.69 1.19 -31.84
N GLU A 413 8.94 0.62 -30.90
CA GLU A 413 8.61 1.25 -29.62
C GLU A 413 9.86 1.66 -28.81
N ILE A 414 10.86 0.77 -28.72
CA ILE A 414 12.14 1.04 -28.02
C ILE A 414 12.84 2.26 -28.63
N GLN A 415 12.92 2.30 -29.97
CA GLN A 415 13.57 3.40 -30.68
C GLN A 415 12.81 4.72 -30.51
N LEU A 416 11.47 4.69 -30.51
CA LEU A 416 10.66 5.88 -30.28
C LEU A 416 10.86 6.43 -28.86
N ARG A 417 10.96 5.56 -27.85
CA ARG A 417 11.23 5.96 -26.46
C ARG A 417 12.59 6.62 -26.28
N ILE A 418 13.64 6.09 -26.92
CA ILE A 418 14.98 6.72 -26.91
C ILE A 418 14.89 8.13 -27.49
N ASN A 419 14.26 8.28 -28.66
CA ASN A 419 14.11 9.58 -29.31
C ASN A 419 13.25 10.57 -28.50
N LEU A 420 12.17 10.11 -27.86
CA LEU A 420 11.37 10.94 -26.96
C LEU A 420 12.15 11.35 -25.70
N SER A 421 13.05 10.51 -25.18
CA SER A 421 13.92 10.87 -24.04
C SER A 421 14.90 11.97 -24.42
N ILE A 422 15.47 11.88 -25.63
CA ILE A 422 16.35 12.92 -26.17
C ILE A 422 15.56 14.22 -26.38
N LEU A 423 14.33 14.12 -26.90
CA LEU A 423 13.46 15.25 -27.13
C LEU A 423 13.02 15.94 -25.81
N ASP A 424 12.72 15.16 -24.77
CA ASP A 424 12.37 15.65 -23.42
C ASP A 424 13.45 16.61 -22.89
N ASP A 425 14.74 16.23 -23.02
CA ASP A 425 15.87 17.07 -22.61
C ASP A 425 15.94 18.36 -23.42
N ILE A 426 15.79 18.30 -24.76
CA ILE A 426 15.83 19.48 -25.63
C ILE A 426 14.71 20.46 -25.24
N LEU A 427 13.47 19.97 -25.15
CA LEU A 427 12.28 20.80 -24.96
C LEU A 427 12.12 21.35 -23.54
N LEU A 428 12.51 20.57 -22.52
CA LEU A 428 12.24 20.94 -21.14
C LEU A 428 13.47 21.51 -20.41
N LYS A 429 14.69 21.08 -20.75
CA LYS A 429 15.91 21.50 -20.05
C LYS A 429 16.70 22.58 -20.80
N TYR A 430 16.90 22.43 -22.11
CA TYR A 430 17.88 23.26 -22.82
C TYR A 430 17.29 24.45 -23.57
N TRP A 431 16.14 24.30 -24.22
CA TRP A 431 15.51 25.37 -25.00
C TRP A 431 14.27 25.97 -24.35
N GLU A 432 13.84 27.11 -24.90
CA GLU A 432 12.59 27.77 -24.60
C GLU A 432 11.38 26.91 -24.99
N PRO A 433 10.25 26.98 -24.26
CA PRO A 433 9.08 26.20 -24.60
C PRO A 433 8.49 26.57 -25.97
N LYS A 434 8.36 25.58 -26.87
CA LYS A 434 7.69 25.76 -28.17
C LYS A 434 6.58 24.74 -28.42
N THR A 435 5.40 25.22 -28.79
CA THR A 435 4.19 24.40 -28.96
C THR A 435 4.24 23.48 -30.18
N ASP A 436 4.86 23.92 -31.28
CA ASP A 436 4.78 23.22 -32.58
C ASP A 436 5.34 21.80 -32.52
N THR A 437 6.41 21.57 -31.76
CA THR A 437 6.99 20.22 -31.60
C THR A 437 6.05 19.27 -30.85
N VAL A 438 5.33 19.78 -29.85
CA VAL A 438 4.31 19.01 -29.13
C VAL A 438 3.11 18.71 -30.03
N VAL A 439 2.74 19.64 -30.93
CA VAL A 439 1.69 19.43 -31.93
C VAL A 439 2.07 18.33 -32.92
N VAL A 440 3.33 18.25 -33.36
CA VAL A 440 3.81 17.16 -34.23
C VAL A 440 3.63 15.79 -33.54
N LEU A 441 3.98 15.69 -32.25
CA LEU A 441 3.74 14.46 -31.47
C LEU A 441 2.24 14.15 -31.35
N TRP A 442 1.41 15.16 -31.09
CA TRP A 442 -0.04 15.00 -31.02
C TRP A 442 -0.62 14.45 -32.32
N GLU A 443 -0.22 14.98 -33.49
CA GLU A 443 -0.66 14.52 -34.82
C GLU A 443 -0.25 13.07 -35.15
N TYR A 444 0.73 12.52 -34.43
CA TYR A 444 1.08 11.10 -34.48
C TYR A 444 0.23 10.26 -33.52
N PHE A 445 0.17 10.62 -32.23
CA PHE A 445 -0.48 9.79 -31.21
C PHE A 445 -2.00 9.77 -31.31
N HIS A 446 -2.67 10.85 -31.72
CA HIS A 446 -4.13 10.88 -31.81
C HIS A 446 -4.71 9.88 -32.84
N LYS A 447 -3.92 9.52 -33.86
CA LYS A 447 -4.29 8.50 -34.86
C LYS A 447 -4.21 7.09 -34.27
N ARG A 448 -3.39 6.90 -33.23
CA ARG A 448 -3.02 5.62 -32.62
C ARG A 448 -3.58 5.44 -31.21
N PHE A 449 -4.67 6.13 -30.85
CA PHE A 449 -5.28 6.00 -29.52
C PHE A 449 -5.59 4.54 -29.13
N ASN A 450 -6.05 3.71 -30.08
CA ASN A 450 -6.39 2.32 -29.83
C ASN A 450 -5.16 1.38 -29.73
N SER A 451 -3.93 1.90 -29.86
CA SER A 451 -2.70 1.12 -29.73
C SER A 451 -2.33 0.91 -28.26
N THR A 452 -1.74 -0.26 -27.95
CA THR A 452 -1.30 -0.62 -26.60
C THR A 452 0.08 -0.05 -26.24
N PHE A 453 0.85 0.42 -27.24
CA PHE A 453 2.24 0.88 -27.06
C PHE A 453 3.09 -0.12 -26.26
N PHE A 454 2.92 -1.40 -26.58
CA PHE A 454 3.50 -2.52 -25.83
C PHE A 454 5.03 -2.50 -25.88
N ILE A 455 5.65 -2.67 -24.70
CA ILE A 455 7.10 -2.81 -24.55
C ILE A 455 7.43 -4.31 -24.42
N PRO A 456 8.21 -4.90 -25.35
CA PRO A 456 8.64 -6.29 -25.25
C PRO A 456 9.42 -6.56 -23.96
N GLY A 457 9.06 -7.62 -23.22
CA GLY A 457 9.72 -8.00 -21.96
C GLY A 457 9.25 -7.21 -20.72
N ALA A 458 8.22 -6.37 -20.85
CA ALA A 458 7.61 -5.67 -19.73
C ALA A 458 6.94 -6.66 -18.74
N SER A 459 7.05 -6.38 -17.44
CA SER A 459 6.42 -7.15 -16.37
C SER A 459 4.89 -7.30 -16.54
N LEU A 460 4.30 -8.33 -15.93
CA LEU A 460 2.84 -8.53 -15.90
C LEU A 460 2.10 -7.30 -15.33
N ASP A 461 2.71 -6.58 -14.38
CA ASP A 461 2.13 -5.35 -13.81
C ASP A 461 2.16 -4.16 -14.78
N SER A 462 3.12 -4.12 -15.71
CA SER A 462 3.15 -3.13 -16.80
C SER A 462 2.27 -3.51 -18.01
N LEU A 463 1.74 -4.73 -18.02
CA LEU A 463 0.72 -5.21 -18.96
C LEU A 463 -0.70 -4.90 -18.49
N GLU A 464 -0.93 -4.72 -17.18
CA GLU A 464 -2.17 -4.16 -16.66
C GLU A 464 -2.29 -2.70 -17.13
N ILE A 465 -3.00 -2.49 -18.25
CA ILE A 465 -3.15 -1.18 -18.89
C ILE A 465 -3.79 -0.15 -17.94
N MET A 466 -4.55 -0.56 -16.92
CA MET A 466 -5.29 0.32 -16.02
C MET A 466 -5.02 0.05 -14.54
N SER A 467 -5.04 1.11 -13.73
CA SER A 467 -5.07 0.96 -12.27
C SER A 467 -6.34 0.29 -11.77
N LYS A 468 -6.21 -0.43 -10.65
CA LYS A 468 -7.32 -1.15 -10.00
C LYS A 468 -8.36 -0.18 -9.42
N SER A 469 -7.94 1.01 -8.97
CA SER A 469 -8.81 2.06 -8.40
C SER A 469 -8.77 3.37 -9.19
N ALA A 470 -9.74 4.26 -8.92
CA ALA A 470 -9.80 5.62 -9.48
C ALA A 470 -8.64 6.50 -8.97
N LEU A 471 -8.31 6.45 -7.68
CA LEU A 471 -7.14 7.12 -7.11
C LEU A 471 -5.83 6.64 -7.75
N GLY A 472 -5.74 5.36 -8.13
CA GLY A 472 -4.61 4.82 -8.86
C GLY A 472 -4.37 5.52 -10.21
N LEU A 473 -5.42 5.93 -10.93
CA LEU A 473 -5.30 6.67 -12.19
C LEU A 473 -4.69 8.05 -11.95
N VAL A 474 -5.16 8.74 -10.90
CA VAL A 474 -4.63 10.05 -10.49
C VAL A 474 -3.15 9.93 -10.10
N SER A 475 -2.82 8.94 -9.28
CA SER A 475 -1.46 8.66 -8.82
C SER A 475 -0.49 8.35 -9.98
N GLN A 476 -0.94 7.59 -10.99
CA GLN A 476 -0.16 7.31 -12.19
C GLN A 476 0.17 8.60 -12.97
N VAL A 477 -0.79 9.52 -13.09
CA VAL A 477 -0.58 10.80 -13.80
C VAL A 477 0.37 11.70 -13.02
N LEU A 478 0.19 11.84 -11.71
CA LEU A 478 1.04 12.67 -10.85
C LEU A 478 2.49 12.15 -10.82
N SER A 479 2.66 10.85 -10.55
CA SER A 479 4.00 10.23 -10.49
C SER A 479 4.77 10.32 -11.80
N ARG A 480 4.09 10.27 -12.96
CA ARG A 480 4.70 10.51 -14.27
C ARG A 480 5.26 11.92 -14.42
N LEU A 481 4.57 12.93 -13.90
CA LEU A 481 4.98 14.33 -14.01
C LEU A 481 6.02 14.73 -12.95
N GLU A 482 6.05 14.04 -11.80
CA GLU A 482 6.95 14.33 -10.68
C GLU A 482 8.27 13.50 -10.70
N GLY A 483 8.31 12.39 -11.45
CA GLY A 483 9.41 11.43 -11.40
C GLY A 483 10.76 11.94 -11.94
N CYS A 484 11.68 12.31 -11.04
CA CYS A 484 13.10 12.61 -11.33
C CYS A 484 14.03 11.36 -11.39
N SER A 485 13.55 10.14 -11.09
CA SER A 485 14.40 8.94 -11.08
C SER A 485 14.43 8.22 -12.43
N GLU A 486 15.63 8.06 -13.01
CA GLU A 486 15.89 7.40 -14.31
C GLU A 486 15.27 5.99 -14.40
N LEU A 487 15.29 5.22 -13.31
CA LEU A 487 14.69 3.88 -13.22
C LEU A 487 13.18 3.85 -13.50
N LYS A 488 12.44 4.92 -13.18
CA LYS A 488 11.00 5.02 -13.43
C LYS A 488 10.67 5.41 -14.88
N GLN A 489 11.58 6.11 -15.56
CA GLN A 489 11.42 6.47 -16.98
C GLN A 489 11.56 5.26 -17.90
N ASN A 490 12.35 4.27 -17.49
CA ASN A 490 12.53 3.00 -18.22
C ASN A 490 11.25 2.14 -18.29
N ASN A 491 10.22 2.45 -17.50
CA ASN A 491 8.93 1.73 -17.54
C ASN A 491 7.85 2.46 -18.34
N LEU A 492 8.06 3.73 -18.76
CA LEU A 492 7.06 4.49 -19.49
C LEU A 492 7.07 4.13 -20.98
N ASN A 493 5.91 3.82 -21.55
CA ASN A 493 5.78 3.68 -23.01
C ASN A 493 5.82 5.05 -23.73
N SER A 494 5.95 5.02 -25.05
CA SER A 494 6.09 6.21 -25.90
C SER A 494 4.93 7.19 -25.75
N PHE A 495 3.70 6.70 -25.61
CA PHE A 495 2.53 7.54 -25.36
C PHE A 495 2.60 8.22 -23.98
N GLN A 496 2.98 7.48 -22.94
CA GLN A 496 3.17 8.03 -21.60
C GLN A 496 4.31 9.04 -21.56
N MET A 497 5.41 8.81 -22.28
CA MET A 497 6.49 9.79 -22.44
C MET A 497 6.02 11.06 -23.16
N PHE A 498 5.20 10.93 -24.21
CA PHE A 498 4.56 12.08 -24.83
C PHE A 498 3.69 12.85 -23.83
N LEU A 499 2.88 12.17 -23.02
CA LEU A 499 2.07 12.82 -21.99
C LEU A 499 2.93 13.51 -20.91
N LYS A 500 4.09 12.95 -20.57
CA LYS A 500 5.08 13.61 -19.70
C LYS A 500 5.59 14.91 -20.32
N ILE A 501 6.01 14.88 -21.60
CA ILE A 501 6.48 16.06 -22.33
C ILE A 501 5.36 17.11 -22.39
N LEU A 502 4.15 16.72 -22.76
CA LEU A 502 2.98 17.60 -22.87
C LEU A 502 2.63 18.25 -21.52
N GLY A 503 2.49 17.46 -20.46
CA GLY A 503 2.15 17.96 -19.13
C GLY A 503 3.25 18.85 -18.54
N SER A 504 4.51 18.45 -18.70
CA SER A 504 5.65 19.26 -18.24
C SER A 504 5.80 20.55 -19.02
N HIS A 505 5.53 20.54 -20.33
CA HIS A 505 5.49 21.74 -21.17
C HIS A 505 4.44 22.72 -20.65
N LEU A 506 3.20 22.25 -20.43
CA LEU A 506 2.10 23.08 -19.92
C LEU A 506 2.38 23.63 -18.51
N ARG A 507 2.95 22.82 -17.61
CA ARG A 507 3.39 23.27 -16.28
C ARG A 507 4.48 24.34 -16.36
N LYS A 508 5.45 24.20 -17.28
CA LYS A 508 6.53 25.18 -17.50
C LYS A 508 6.01 26.48 -18.12
N THR A 509 4.93 26.43 -18.90
CA THR A 509 4.30 27.59 -19.56
C THR A 509 3.02 28.07 -18.86
N SER A 510 2.81 27.73 -17.58
CA SER A 510 1.54 28.01 -16.89
C SER A 510 1.22 29.51 -16.79
N SER A 511 2.25 30.37 -16.85
CA SER A 511 2.11 31.84 -16.89
C SER A 511 1.64 32.38 -18.25
N GLU A 512 1.75 31.60 -19.33
CA GLU A 512 1.48 32.03 -20.70
C GLU A 512 0.30 31.27 -21.32
N GLU A 513 -0.91 31.82 -21.15
CA GLU A 513 -2.15 31.18 -21.63
C GLU A 513 -2.18 30.84 -23.13
N LYS A 514 -1.39 31.53 -23.95
CA LYS A 514 -1.22 31.28 -25.38
C LYS A 514 -0.92 29.80 -25.67
N HIS A 515 -0.02 29.20 -24.90
CA HIS A 515 0.44 27.82 -25.12
C HIS A 515 -0.70 26.83 -24.88
N TRP A 516 -1.44 27.01 -23.77
CA TRP A 516 -2.62 26.23 -23.48
C TRP A 516 -3.71 26.40 -24.55
N LYS A 517 -4.06 27.64 -24.90
CA LYS A 517 -5.11 27.92 -25.90
C LYS A 517 -4.83 27.26 -27.25
N GLN A 518 -3.57 27.29 -27.71
CA GLN A 518 -3.15 26.66 -28.97
C GLN A 518 -3.26 25.12 -28.91
N LEU A 519 -2.74 24.49 -27.86
CA LEU A 519 -2.80 23.04 -27.69
C LEU A 519 -4.24 22.56 -27.50
N ARG A 520 -5.00 23.24 -26.65
CA ARG A 520 -6.43 22.98 -26.42
C ARG A 520 -7.21 22.92 -27.72
N GLY A 521 -7.08 23.94 -28.57
CA GLY A 521 -7.77 24.00 -29.87
C GLY A 521 -7.43 22.82 -30.77
N ARG A 522 -6.14 22.45 -30.84
CA ARG A 522 -5.63 21.33 -31.66
C ARG A 522 -6.04 19.96 -31.13
N ILE A 523 -6.10 19.79 -29.81
CA ILE A 523 -6.48 18.52 -29.18
C ILE A 523 -7.99 18.32 -29.32
N TYR A 524 -8.79 19.30 -28.92
CA TYR A 524 -10.26 19.18 -28.91
C TYR A 524 -10.84 19.02 -30.32
N SER A 525 -10.26 19.67 -31.34
CA SER A 525 -10.77 19.59 -32.72
C SER A 525 -10.65 18.20 -33.35
N LYS A 526 -9.79 17.31 -32.82
CA LYS A 526 -9.55 15.97 -33.36
C LYS A 526 -10.42 14.88 -32.71
N LEU A 527 -11.18 15.23 -31.68
CA LEU A 527 -12.00 14.33 -30.89
C LEU A 527 -13.48 14.51 -31.27
N SER A 528 -13.88 13.99 -32.44
CA SER A 528 -15.27 14.01 -32.88
C SER A 528 -16.10 12.90 -32.23
N ALA A 529 -17.44 13.00 -32.26
CA ALA A 529 -18.32 11.94 -31.78
C ALA A 529 -18.01 10.58 -32.43
N ALA A 530 -17.78 10.56 -33.75
CA ALA A 530 -17.40 9.35 -34.49
C ALA A 530 -16.05 8.77 -34.03
N LYS A 531 -15.09 9.62 -33.62
CA LYS A 531 -13.82 9.16 -33.09
C LYS A 531 -13.99 8.56 -31.69
N MET A 532 -14.78 9.20 -30.83
CA MET A 532 -15.04 8.76 -29.46
C MET A 532 -15.75 7.40 -29.42
N THR A 533 -16.75 7.18 -30.28
CA THR A 533 -17.47 5.89 -30.37
C THR A 533 -16.60 4.77 -30.95
N ALA A 534 -15.60 5.09 -31.76
CA ALA A 534 -14.67 4.12 -32.35
C ALA A 534 -13.48 3.73 -31.44
N LEU A 535 -13.40 4.24 -30.21
CA LEU A 535 -12.34 3.89 -29.28
C LEU A 535 -12.51 2.46 -28.74
N SER A 536 -11.41 1.71 -28.72
CA SER A 536 -11.30 0.44 -27.98
C SER A 536 -11.21 0.72 -26.48
N GLU A 537 -11.28 -0.33 -25.65
CA GLU A 537 -11.02 -0.21 -24.21
C GLU A 537 -9.68 0.50 -23.92
N THR A 538 -8.60 0.07 -24.58
CA THR A 538 -7.29 0.74 -24.54
C THR A 538 -7.34 2.19 -25.03
N GLY A 539 -8.14 2.47 -26.07
CA GLY A 539 -8.35 3.82 -26.59
C GLY A 539 -8.99 4.77 -25.59
N ILE A 540 -10.00 4.30 -24.85
CA ILE A 540 -10.64 5.07 -23.78
C ILE A 540 -9.65 5.32 -22.66
N TYR A 541 -8.87 4.33 -22.24
CA TYR A 541 -7.82 4.52 -21.23
C TYR A 541 -6.80 5.58 -21.65
N ASN A 542 -6.28 5.52 -22.88
CA ASN A 542 -5.31 6.50 -23.39
C ASN A 542 -5.90 7.91 -23.47
N PHE A 543 -7.18 8.02 -23.87
CA PHE A 543 -7.94 9.26 -23.81
C PHE A 543 -8.05 9.80 -22.39
N VAL A 544 -8.42 8.97 -21.41
CA VAL A 544 -8.52 9.35 -19.99
C VAL A 544 -7.16 9.79 -19.45
N SER A 545 -6.08 9.05 -19.72
CA SER A 545 -4.73 9.41 -19.28
C SER A 545 -4.28 10.76 -19.86
N LEU A 546 -4.63 11.07 -21.11
CA LEU A 546 -4.39 12.38 -21.72
C LEU A 546 -5.16 13.48 -20.97
N PHE A 547 -6.48 13.33 -20.81
CA PHE A 547 -7.30 14.39 -20.20
C PHE A 547 -6.98 14.61 -18.72
N LEU A 548 -6.68 13.55 -17.96
CA LEU A 548 -6.20 13.71 -16.58
C LEU A 548 -4.85 14.43 -16.54
N THR A 549 -3.95 14.18 -17.49
CA THR A 549 -2.68 14.92 -17.61
C THR A 549 -2.91 16.40 -17.88
N LEU A 550 -3.84 16.71 -18.80
CA LEU A 550 -4.22 18.08 -19.11
C LEU A 550 -4.85 18.77 -17.90
N ALA A 551 -5.74 18.09 -17.17
CA ALA A 551 -6.42 18.64 -15.99
C ALA A 551 -5.43 18.97 -14.87
N VAL A 552 -4.40 18.13 -14.68
CA VAL A 552 -3.35 18.32 -13.68
C VAL A 552 -2.29 19.36 -14.10
N SER A 553 -2.22 19.73 -15.38
CA SER A 553 -1.15 20.59 -15.93
C SER A 553 -1.62 21.94 -16.46
N ALA A 554 -2.92 22.14 -16.66
CA ALA A 554 -3.52 23.36 -17.20
C ALA A 554 -4.79 23.74 -16.41
N ASP A 555 -5.94 23.96 -17.08
CA ASP A 555 -7.21 24.30 -16.43
C ASP A 555 -7.98 23.05 -16.01
N MET A 556 -7.98 22.75 -14.72
CA MET A 556 -8.59 21.54 -14.17
C MET A 556 -10.11 21.49 -14.39
N VAL A 557 -10.82 22.61 -14.22
CA VAL A 557 -12.29 22.63 -14.29
C VAL A 557 -12.74 22.52 -15.75
N GLU A 558 -12.15 23.31 -16.64
CA GLU A 558 -12.46 23.25 -18.08
C GLU A 558 -12.18 21.85 -18.66
N VAL A 559 -11.03 21.28 -18.33
CA VAL A 559 -10.61 19.99 -18.89
C VAL A 559 -11.46 18.86 -18.36
N THR A 560 -11.78 18.82 -17.06
CA THR A 560 -12.65 17.78 -16.50
C THR A 560 -14.07 17.88 -17.08
N ASP A 561 -14.63 19.08 -17.20
CA ASP A 561 -15.93 19.30 -17.87
C ASP A 561 -15.91 18.79 -19.32
N LYS A 562 -14.85 19.12 -20.07
CA LYS A 562 -14.75 18.71 -21.47
C LYS A 562 -14.53 17.21 -21.62
N MET A 563 -13.79 16.59 -20.70
CA MET A 563 -13.63 15.14 -20.64
C MET A 563 -14.99 14.47 -20.46
N GLN A 564 -15.82 14.95 -19.52
CA GLN A 564 -17.17 14.41 -19.30
C GLN A 564 -18.06 14.54 -20.53
N HIS A 565 -18.01 15.68 -21.23
CA HIS A 565 -18.74 15.87 -22.46
C HIS A 565 -18.36 14.84 -23.53
N PHE A 566 -17.06 14.59 -23.75
CA PHE A 566 -16.60 13.60 -24.73
C PHE A 566 -16.94 12.16 -24.33
N LEU A 567 -16.81 11.81 -23.05
CA LEU A 567 -17.22 10.48 -22.55
C LEU A 567 -18.73 10.26 -22.71
N GLY A 568 -19.54 11.31 -22.53
CA GLY A 568 -20.98 11.28 -22.76
C GLY A 568 -21.40 11.04 -24.21
N MET A 569 -20.49 11.18 -25.19
CA MET A 569 -20.78 10.85 -26.59
C MET A 569 -20.77 9.34 -26.87
N ILE A 570 -20.22 8.52 -25.96
CA ILE A 570 -20.13 7.07 -26.12
C ILE A 570 -21.48 6.46 -25.74
N THR A 571 -22.23 5.95 -26.74
CA THR A 571 -23.58 5.40 -26.55
C THR A 571 -23.57 4.09 -25.76
N GLU A 572 -24.63 3.87 -24.97
CA GLU A 572 -24.77 2.73 -24.06
C GLU A 572 -24.77 1.35 -24.76
N SER A 573 -25.21 1.32 -26.02
CA SER A 573 -25.18 0.15 -26.90
C SER A 573 -23.78 -0.36 -27.26
N ASN A 574 -22.75 0.49 -27.13
CA ASN A 574 -21.36 0.20 -27.51
C ASN A 574 -20.45 -0.11 -26.32
N LEU A 575 -21.02 -0.21 -25.11
CA LEU A 575 -20.31 -0.31 -23.85
C LEU A 575 -20.32 -1.75 -23.30
N ASP A 576 -19.24 -2.48 -23.55
CA ASP A 576 -18.89 -3.69 -22.79
C ASP A 576 -18.51 -3.34 -21.32
N LEU A 577 -18.42 -4.35 -20.45
CA LEU A 577 -18.11 -4.15 -19.03
C LEU A 577 -16.75 -3.45 -18.83
N GLY A 578 -15.74 -3.78 -19.63
CA GLY A 578 -14.41 -3.19 -19.55
C GLY A 578 -14.47 -1.68 -19.77
N LYS A 579 -15.03 -1.24 -20.89
CA LYS A 579 -15.27 0.17 -21.23
C LYS A 579 -16.09 0.89 -20.17
N ARG A 580 -17.17 0.28 -19.66
CA ARG A 580 -17.98 0.85 -18.57
C ARG A 580 -17.14 1.10 -17.33
N GLN A 581 -16.30 0.15 -16.93
CA GLN A 581 -15.42 0.31 -15.77
C GLN A 581 -14.40 1.44 -15.97
N ILE A 582 -13.82 1.61 -17.17
CA ILE A 582 -12.89 2.72 -17.44
C ILE A 582 -13.59 4.06 -17.29
N ILE A 583 -14.75 4.22 -17.94
CA ILE A 583 -15.52 5.46 -17.89
C ILE A 583 -15.90 5.77 -16.45
N TRP A 584 -16.37 4.76 -15.71
CA TRP A 584 -16.71 4.88 -14.30
C TRP A 584 -15.53 5.35 -13.44
N LYS A 585 -14.38 4.67 -13.53
CA LYS A 585 -13.16 5.06 -12.80
C LYS A 585 -12.67 6.45 -13.20
N SER A 586 -12.80 6.83 -14.47
CA SER A 586 -12.36 8.13 -14.98
C SER A 586 -13.22 9.29 -14.46
N ARG A 587 -14.53 9.07 -14.31
CA ARG A 587 -15.47 10.00 -13.67
C ARG A 587 -15.10 10.21 -12.20
N LEU A 588 -14.84 9.12 -11.49
CA LEU A 588 -14.44 9.17 -10.08
C LEU A 588 -13.05 9.80 -9.90
N ALA A 589 -12.09 9.53 -10.77
CA ALA A 589 -10.78 10.17 -10.76
C ALA A 589 -10.88 11.69 -10.99
N SER A 590 -11.82 12.14 -11.83
CA SER A 590 -12.09 13.57 -12.01
C SER A 590 -12.62 14.21 -10.72
N ILE A 591 -13.50 13.52 -9.98
CA ILE A 591 -14.00 13.98 -8.68
C ILE A 591 -12.88 14.04 -7.65
N ILE A 592 -12.03 13.02 -7.57
CA ILE A 592 -10.88 12.98 -6.66
C ILE A 592 -9.95 14.18 -6.93
N LEU A 593 -9.60 14.44 -8.20
CA LEU A 593 -8.76 15.60 -8.56
C LEU A 593 -9.36 16.95 -8.14
N LEU A 594 -10.66 17.14 -8.37
CA LEU A 594 -11.36 18.36 -7.95
C LEU A 594 -11.41 18.47 -6.41
N ALA A 595 -11.65 17.35 -5.72
CA ALA A 595 -11.67 17.28 -4.28
C ALA A 595 -10.29 17.61 -3.68
N GLU A 596 -9.18 17.06 -4.19
CA GLU A 596 -7.80 17.39 -3.76
C GLU A 596 -7.48 18.89 -3.84
N LYS A 597 -8.11 19.62 -4.77
CA LYS A 597 -7.95 21.07 -4.92
C LYS A 597 -9.01 21.91 -4.20
N GLY A 598 -9.93 21.27 -3.46
CA GLY A 598 -11.03 21.94 -2.76
C GLY A 598 -12.04 22.60 -3.70
N LEU A 599 -12.17 22.13 -4.94
CA LEU A 599 -13.11 22.65 -5.94
C LEU A 599 -14.45 21.90 -5.88
N ASP A 600 -15.53 22.55 -6.34
CA ASP A 600 -16.85 21.91 -6.42
C ASP A 600 -16.90 20.84 -7.52
N PHE A 601 -17.32 19.64 -7.15
CA PHE A 601 -17.50 18.50 -8.04
C PHE A 601 -18.97 18.08 -8.22
N SER A 602 -19.93 18.87 -7.73
CA SER A 602 -21.37 18.59 -7.77
C SER A 602 -21.90 18.31 -9.18
N LYS A 603 -21.41 19.05 -10.18
CA LYS A 603 -21.78 18.93 -11.59
C LYS A 603 -21.45 17.57 -12.19
N ILE A 604 -20.29 17.00 -11.84
CA ILE A 604 -19.86 15.67 -12.30
C ILE A 604 -20.54 14.57 -11.47
N LEU A 605 -20.74 14.81 -10.17
CA LEU A 605 -21.32 13.83 -9.26
C LEU A 605 -22.81 13.58 -9.50
N THR A 606 -23.59 14.61 -9.84
CA THR A 606 -25.06 14.48 -9.96
C THR A 606 -25.50 13.40 -10.96
N PRO A 607 -24.97 13.33 -12.19
CA PRO A 607 -25.27 12.24 -13.13
C PRO A 607 -24.84 10.85 -12.60
N ILE A 608 -23.72 10.77 -11.89
CA ILE A 608 -23.22 9.51 -11.31
C ILE A 608 -24.19 9.02 -10.23
N ILE A 609 -24.70 9.90 -9.37
CA ILE A 609 -25.68 9.53 -8.35
C ILE A 609 -26.99 9.04 -8.98
N GLN A 610 -27.43 9.65 -10.09
CA GLN A 610 -28.59 9.15 -10.84
C GLN A 610 -28.34 7.73 -11.37
N GLU A 611 -27.17 7.49 -11.95
CA GLU A 611 -26.77 6.16 -12.45
C GLU A 611 -26.65 5.14 -11.31
N ILE A 612 -26.10 5.50 -10.15
CA ILE A 612 -26.03 4.65 -8.94
C ILE A 612 -27.42 4.25 -8.48
N ASN A 613 -28.38 5.17 -8.43
CA ASN A 613 -29.75 4.85 -8.01
C ASN A 613 -30.40 3.81 -8.95
N VAL A 614 -30.04 3.81 -10.23
CA VAL A 614 -30.47 2.77 -11.20
C VAL A 614 -29.72 1.46 -10.96
N LEU A 615 -28.40 1.49 -10.79
CA LEU A 615 -27.58 0.29 -10.56
C LEU A 615 -27.97 -0.47 -9.29
N VAL A 616 -28.24 0.27 -8.20
CA VAL A 616 -28.71 -0.31 -6.94
C VAL A 616 -30.12 -0.89 -7.08
N ALA A 617 -30.90 -0.46 -8.07
CA ALA A 617 -32.21 -1.06 -8.33
C ALA A 617 -32.13 -2.47 -8.94
N ASP A 618 -31.02 -2.79 -9.60
CA ASP A 618 -30.78 -4.05 -10.30
C ASP A 618 -29.47 -4.71 -9.80
N LEU A 619 -29.36 -4.94 -8.49
CA LEU A 619 -28.19 -5.58 -7.87
C LEU A 619 -28.00 -7.06 -8.23
N LYS A 620 -29.01 -7.69 -8.83
CA LYS A 620 -28.93 -9.08 -9.31
C LYS A 620 -28.15 -9.22 -10.61
N ASN A 621 -27.91 -8.11 -11.31
CA ASN A 621 -27.12 -8.07 -12.52
C ASN A 621 -25.62 -8.14 -12.17
N GLU A 622 -24.90 -9.09 -12.78
CA GLU A 622 -23.47 -9.31 -12.54
C GLU A 622 -22.60 -8.07 -12.83
N HIS A 623 -23.09 -7.14 -13.66
CA HIS A 623 -22.37 -5.93 -14.04
C HIS A 623 -22.54 -4.75 -13.06
N SER A 624 -23.59 -4.75 -12.23
CA SER A 624 -23.91 -3.62 -11.33
C SER A 624 -23.02 -3.58 -10.09
N LEU A 625 -22.76 -4.74 -9.48
CA LEU A 625 -22.01 -4.84 -8.22
C LEU A 625 -20.56 -4.36 -8.32
N PRO A 626 -19.77 -4.69 -9.38
CA PRO A 626 -18.40 -4.19 -9.53
C PRO A 626 -18.29 -2.66 -9.62
N LEU A 627 -19.25 -2.02 -10.31
CA LEU A 627 -19.30 -0.56 -10.45
C LEU A 627 -19.62 0.11 -9.11
N LEU A 628 -20.56 -0.44 -8.35
CA LEU A 628 -20.91 0.04 -7.01
C LEU A 628 -19.77 -0.15 -6.01
N ARG A 629 -19.09 -1.30 -6.05
CA ARG A 629 -17.88 -1.50 -5.24
C ARG A 629 -16.84 -0.43 -5.56
N THR A 630 -16.52 -0.22 -6.85
CA THR A 630 -15.59 0.83 -7.30
C THR A 630 -15.99 2.22 -6.81
N PHE A 631 -17.28 2.54 -6.80
CA PHE A 631 -17.79 3.79 -6.26
C PHE A 631 -17.58 3.90 -4.74
N VAL A 632 -17.89 2.85 -3.99
CA VAL A 632 -17.66 2.80 -2.53
C VAL A 632 -16.17 2.91 -2.19
N GLU A 633 -15.26 2.35 -3.00
CA GLU A 633 -13.81 2.55 -2.80
C GLU A 633 -13.43 4.03 -3.01
N ALA A 634 -13.88 4.61 -4.13
CA ALA A 634 -13.60 6.01 -4.44
C ALA A 634 -14.25 6.98 -3.44
N LEU A 635 -15.37 6.60 -2.81
CA LEU A 635 -16.02 7.41 -1.77
C LEU A 635 -15.07 7.67 -0.60
N GLN A 636 -14.32 6.65 -0.16
CA GLN A 636 -13.30 6.79 0.86
C GLN A 636 -12.20 7.76 0.39
N ASP A 637 -11.67 7.55 -0.82
CA ASP A 637 -10.60 8.38 -1.39
C ASP A 637 -11.02 9.88 -1.49
N ILE A 638 -12.27 10.15 -1.90
CA ILE A 638 -12.82 11.51 -2.00
C ILE A 638 -12.92 12.16 -0.63
N LEU A 639 -13.38 11.42 0.38
CA LEU A 639 -13.48 11.93 1.75
C LEU A 639 -12.08 12.21 2.32
N ASP A 640 -11.08 11.39 2.04
CA ASP A 640 -9.72 11.59 2.55
C ASP A 640 -9.01 12.82 1.96
N CYS A 641 -9.52 13.40 0.87
CA CYS A 641 -8.97 14.62 0.27
C CYS A 641 -9.17 15.89 1.12
N ASN A 642 -10.28 16.00 1.87
CA ASN A 642 -10.61 17.19 2.66
C ASN A 642 -11.21 16.83 4.02
N ASP A 643 -10.76 17.48 5.09
CA ASP A 643 -11.33 17.29 6.44
C ASP A 643 -12.72 17.92 6.60
N ARG A 644 -13.07 18.93 5.79
CA ARG A 644 -14.36 19.63 5.83
C ARG A 644 -15.36 19.02 4.86
N ILE A 645 -16.57 18.76 5.36
CA ILE A 645 -17.68 18.27 4.54
C ILE A 645 -18.35 19.49 3.88
N THR A 646 -18.19 19.62 2.56
CA THR A 646 -18.87 20.66 1.76
C THR A 646 -20.22 20.17 1.23
N SER A 647 -21.01 21.06 0.62
CA SER A 647 -22.30 20.69 0.01
C SER A 647 -22.17 19.60 -1.05
N SER A 648 -21.08 19.58 -1.81
CA SER A 648 -20.77 18.55 -2.80
C SER A 648 -20.56 17.17 -2.15
N HIS A 649 -19.98 17.12 -0.95
CA HIS A 649 -19.81 15.87 -0.20
C HIS A 649 -21.14 15.31 0.29
N CYS A 650 -22.11 16.17 0.63
CA CYS A 650 -23.43 15.73 1.07
C CYS A 650 -24.20 14.96 -0.02
N LEU A 651 -23.99 15.30 -1.30
CA LEU A 651 -24.60 14.61 -2.44
C LEU A 651 -24.16 13.15 -2.57
N LEU A 652 -23.01 12.77 -2.01
CA LEU A 652 -22.53 11.39 -1.99
C LEU A 652 -23.44 10.47 -1.17
N PHE A 653 -24.11 11.02 -0.15
CA PHE A 653 -24.95 10.26 0.79
C PHE A 653 -26.42 10.40 0.44
N GLY A 654 -26.89 9.51 -0.44
CA GLY A 654 -28.27 9.48 -0.92
C GLY A 654 -29.01 8.20 -0.56
N LYS A 655 -30.26 8.10 -1.05
CA LYS A 655 -31.15 6.95 -0.86
C LYS A 655 -30.57 5.62 -1.37
N TRP A 656 -29.58 5.66 -2.27
CA TRP A 656 -28.89 4.46 -2.75
C TRP A 656 -28.24 3.65 -1.62
N ILE A 657 -27.81 4.31 -0.53
CA ILE A 657 -27.15 3.65 0.62
C ILE A 657 -28.08 2.62 1.27
N SER A 658 -29.34 2.99 1.52
CA SER A 658 -30.27 2.10 2.23
C SER A 658 -30.53 0.81 1.45
N ARG A 659 -30.65 0.91 0.12
CA ARG A 659 -30.87 -0.24 -0.76
C ARG A 659 -29.59 -1.04 -1.00
N TYR A 660 -28.43 -0.39 -1.10
CA TYR A 660 -27.15 -1.10 -1.15
C TYR A 660 -26.92 -1.92 0.12
N LEU A 661 -27.11 -1.33 1.30
CA LEU A 661 -26.96 -2.01 2.58
C LEU A 661 -27.95 -3.16 2.79
N ALA A 662 -29.17 -3.06 2.25
CA ALA A 662 -30.19 -4.10 2.37
C ALA A 662 -29.86 -5.37 1.56
N ASP A 663 -29.29 -5.21 0.37
CA ASP A 663 -29.15 -6.29 -0.61
C ASP A 663 -27.70 -6.79 -0.80
N CYS A 664 -26.69 -6.11 -0.24
CA CYS A 664 -25.27 -6.47 -0.39
C CYS A 664 -24.76 -7.53 0.62
N GLN A 665 -23.53 -8.02 0.39
CA GLN A 665 -22.86 -8.96 1.30
C GLN A 665 -22.40 -8.26 2.60
N CYS A 666 -22.25 -9.01 3.70
CA CYS A 666 -21.87 -8.45 5.00
C CYS A 666 -20.52 -7.70 4.97
N THR A 667 -19.55 -8.15 4.15
CA THR A 667 -18.25 -7.49 3.98
C THR A 667 -18.38 -6.13 3.29
N ASP A 668 -19.20 -6.06 2.25
CA ASP A 668 -19.48 -4.82 1.50
C ASP A 668 -20.24 -3.81 2.38
N ALA A 669 -21.23 -4.29 3.13
CA ALA A 669 -21.95 -3.48 4.11
C ALA A 669 -21.02 -2.94 5.20
N SER A 670 -20.14 -3.78 5.75
CA SER A 670 -19.17 -3.38 6.78
C SER A 670 -18.26 -2.26 6.28
N ARG A 671 -17.72 -2.40 5.06
CA ARG A 671 -16.86 -1.38 4.44
C ARG A 671 -17.59 -0.04 4.28
N LEU A 672 -18.82 -0.04 3.75
CA LEU A 672 -19.58 1.20 3.62
C LEU A 672 -19.89 1.83 4.98
N LEU A 673 -20.24 1.03 5.99
CA LEU A 673 -20.50 1.54 7.34
C LEU A 673 -19.24 2.11 8.00
N ASP A 674 -18.05 1.54 7.76
CA ASP A 674 -16.78 2.11 8.23
C ASP A 674 -16.54 3.50 7.61
N ILE A 675 -16.80 3.66 6.31
CA ILE A 675 -16.71 4.96 5.61
C ILE A 675 -17.69 5.97 6.21
N ILE A 676 -18.95 5.56 6.45
CA ILE A 676 -19.97 6.41 7.06
C ILE A 676 -19.58 6.79 8.50
N LEU A 677 -18.94 5.91 9.26
CA LEU A 677 -18.47 6.21 10.61
C LEU A 677 -17.41 7.31 10.61
N ILE A 678 -16.52 7.34 9.62
CA ILE A 678 -15.55 8.43 9.42
C ILE A 678 -16.29 9.75 9.22
N VAL A 679 -17.35 9.76 8.39
CA VAL A 679 -18.17 10.95 8.11
C VAL A 679 -18.87 11.43 9.38
N ILE A 680 -19.51 10.54 10.13
CA ILE A 680 -20.18 10.85 11.40
C ILE A 680 -19.18 11.46 12.40
N ASN A 681 -17.97 10.92 12.50
CA ASN A 681 -16.93 11.46 13.36
C ASN A 681 -16.46 12.86 12.93
N ARG A 682 -16.38 13.13 11.63
CA ARG A 682 -16.05 14.48 11.12
C ARG A 682 -17.17 15.49 11.40
N LEU A 683 -18.43 15.09 11.23
CA LEU A 683 -19.59 15.93 11.55
C LEU A 683 -19.65 16.31 13.03
N ARG A 684 -19.23 15.40 13.93
CA ARG A 684 -19.11 15.68 15.38
C ARG A 684 -18.17 16.85 15.68
N ASN A 685 -17.19 17.13 14.83
CA ASN A 685 -16.25 18.23 15.03
C ASN A 685 -16.73 19.56 14.41
N GLN A 686 -17.88 19.59 13.72
CA GLN A 686 -18.37 20.72 12.91
C GLN A 686 -19.77 21.21 13.32
N LEU A 687 -20.18 20.98 14.56
CA LEU A 687 -21.58 21.05 15.06
C LEU A 687 -22.33 22.41 15.00
N TYR A 688 -21.75 23.49 14.46
CA TYR A 688 -22.34 24.84 14.53
C TYR A 688 -22.84 25.41 13.19
N ASP A 689 -22.83 24.62 12.11
CA ASP A 689 -23.33 25.06 10.80
C ASP A 689 -24.80 24.62 10.58
N PRO A 690 -25.75 25.54 10.33
CA PRO A 690 -27.14 25.20 10.01
C PRO A 690 -27.28 24.21 8.83
N PHE A 691 -26.37 24.28 7.85
CA PHE A 691 -26.33 23.36 6.72
C PHE A 691 -26.07 21.91 7.15
N ILE A 692 -25.31 21.72 8.23
CA ILE A 692 -24.97 20.39 8.76
C ILE A 692 -26.17 19.74 9.45
N ALA A 693 -27.11 20.51 10.00
CA ALA A 693 -28.31 19.97 10.64
C ALA A 693 -29.22 19.23 9.63
N ASP A 694 -29.47 19.81 8.46
CA ASP A 694 -30.26 19.17 7.40
C ASP A 694 -29.60 17.88 6.87
N PHE A 695 -28.27 17.90 6.78
CA PHE A 695 -27.51 16.72 6.35
C PHE A 695 -27.55 15.59 7.39
N GLN A 696 -27.46 15.92 8.68
CA GLN A 696 -27.61 14.95 9.76
C GLN A 696 -28.99 14.28 9.73
N GLU A 697 -30.05 15.06 9.48
CA GLU A 697 -31.41 14.55 9.36
C GLU A 697 -31.57 13.61 8.15
N ASN A 698 -30.93 13.93 7.02
CA ASN A 698 -30.93 13.04 5.85
C ASN A 698 -30.19 11.72 6.13
N LEU A 699 -29.02 11.77 6.80
CA LEU A 699 -28.29 10.58 7.22
C LEU A 699 -29.11 9.70 8.17
N TRP A 700 -29.82 10.32 9.12
CA TRP A 700 -30.74 9.62 10.02
C TRP A 700 -31.80 8.85 9.25
N ASN A 701 -32.49 9.53 8.32
CA ASN A 701 -33.55 8.93 7.51
C ASN A 701 -33.08 7.76 6.63
N ILE A 702 -31.80 7.77 6.21
CA ILE A 702 -31.19 6.70 5.43
C ILE A 702 -30.81 5.50 6.31
N LEU A 703 -30.20 5.74 7.48
CA LEU A 703 -29.55 4.71 8.28
C LEU A 703 -30.46 4.10 9.35
N ALA A 704 -31.33 4.89 10.00
CA ALA A 704 -32.19 4.39 11.08
C ALA A 704 -33.10 3.21 10.65
N PRO A 705 -33.71 3.20 9.45
CA PRO A 705 -34.48 2.04 8.98
C PRO A 705 -33.63 0.77 8.83
N TYR A 706 -32.39 0.90 8.34
CA TYR A 706 -31.47 -0.23 8.17
C TYR A 706 -31.03 -0.82 9.52
N LEU A 707 -30.72 0.03 10.51
CA LEU A 707 -30.37 -0.43 11.85
C LEU A 707 -31.54 -1.20 12.51
N ARG A 708 -32.78 -0.77 12.27
CA ARG A 708 -33.98 -1.49 12.73
C ARG A 708 -34.09 -2.88 12.13
N SER A 709 -33.95 -3.04 10.82
CA SER A 709 -34.06 -4.35 10.17
C SER A 709 -32.92 -5.29 10.57
N LYS A 710 -31.66 -4.79 10.57
CA LYS A 710 -30.48 -5.60 10.83
C LYS A 710 -30.33 -6.03 12.28
N SER A 711 -30.93 -5.29 13.23
CA SER A 711 -30.96 -5.68 14.65
C SER A 711 -31.63 -7.04 14.92
N CYS A 712 -32.39 -7.58 13.95
CA CYS A 712 -33.11 -8.84 14.04
C CYS A 712 -32.50 -9.98 13.19
N ASP A 713 -31.41 -9.74 12.47
CA ASP A 713 -30.77 -10.70 11.54
C ASP A 713 -29.67 -11.56 12.21
N ASP A 714 -29.41 -12.74 11.64
CA ASP A 714 -28.41 -13.71 12.16
C ASP A 714 -26.95 -13.30 11.90
N SER A 715 -26.71 -12.32 11.02
CA SER A 715 -25.37 -11.85 10.63
C SER A 715 -24.96 -10.61 11.42
N ILE A 716 -23.97 -10.76 12.30
CA ILE A 716 -23.48 -9.67 13.16
C ILE A 716 -22.56 -8.75 12.35
N ILE A 717 -22.91 -7.46 12.33
CA ILE A 717 -22.09 -6.37 11.78
C ILE A 717 -21.86 -5.36 12.90
N TYR A 718 -20.68 -5.37 13.53
CA TYR A 718 -20.38 -4.55 14.72
C TYR A 718 -20.51 -3.04 14.45
N GLN A 719 -20.21 -2.61 13.23
CA GLN A 719 -20.34 -1.22 12.78
C GLN A 719 -21.76 -0.68 12.98
N THR A 720 -22.79 -1.52 12.98
CA THR A 720 -24.18 -1.07 13.23
C THR A 720 -24.34 -0.44 14.61
N ALA A 721 -23.67 -0.96 15.64
CA ALA A 721 -23.66 -0.39 16.98
C ALA A 721 -22.85 0.91 17.03
N ASP A 722 -21.72 0.97 16.35
CA ASP A 722 -20.88 2.19 16.29
C ASP A 722 -21.59 3.33 15.52
N ILE A 723 -22.30 3.02 14.43
CA ILE A 723 -23.15 3.97 13.69
C ILE A 723 -24.35 4.40 14.54
N GLY A 724 -25.04 3.46 15.19
CA GLY A 724 -26.15 3.78 16.09
C GLY A 724 -25.72 4.75 17.19
N PHE A 725 -24.54 4.52 17.77
CA PHE A 725 -23.94 5.43 18.75
C PHE A 725 -23.59 6.79 18.15
N GLY A 726 -22.96 6.81 16.98
CA GLY A 726 -22.61 8.04 16.27
C GLY A 726 -23.84 8.90 15.93
N LEU A 727 -24.91 8.29 15.42
CA LEU A 727 -26.20 8.96 15.19
C LEU A 727 -26.84 9.45 16.50
N SER A 728 -26.69 8.70 17.59
CA SER A 728 -27.16 9.12 18.91
C SER A 728 -26.43 10.38 19.39
N ILE A 729 -25.12 10.52 19.13
CA ILE A 729 -24.37 11.74 19.46
C ILE A 729 -24.80 12.90 18.56
N LEU A 730 -24.87 12.68 17.25
CA LEU A 730 -25.22 13.74 16.31
C LEU A 730 -26.61 14.31 16.61
N SER A 731 -27.57 13.44 16.94
CA SER A 731 -28.93 13.88 17.27
C SER A 731 -29.01 14.79 18.50
N LEU A 732 -28.10 14.71 19.48
CA LEU A 732 -28.11 15.60 20.65
C LEU A 732 -28.01 17.09 20.30
N ASN A 733 -27.57 17.43 19.09
CA ASN A 733 -27.41 18.80 18.61
C ASN A 733 -28.50 19.22 17.60
N THR A 734 -29.50 18.39 17.33
CA THR A 734 -30.61 18.71 16.41
C THR A 734 -31.92 18.99 17.15
N ASN A 735 -32.88 19.61 16.46
CA ASN A 735 -34.19 19.96 17.04
C ASN A 735 -34.99 18.73 17.55
N ASN A 736 -34.71 17.53 17.02
CA ASN A 736 -35.36 16.25 17.38
C ASN A 736 -34.50 15.39 18.34
N SER A 737 -33.58 16.01 19.07
CA SER A 737 -32.54 15.35 19.87
C SER A 737 -33.01 14.25 20.82
N HIS A 738 -34.17 14.44 21.45
CA HIS A 738 -34.68 13.49 22.43
C HIS A 738 -35.34 12.26 21.82
N GLU A 739 -35.97 12.38 20.65
CA GLU A 739 -36.68 11.27 20.01
C GLU A 739 -35.71 10.31 19.33
N HIS A 740 -34.75 10.84 18.57
CA HIS A 740 -33.74 10.06 17.87
C HIS A 740 -32.82 9.31 18.82
N PHE A 741 -32.34 9.97 19.88
CA PHE A 741 -31.57 9.29 20.92
C PHE A 741 -32.36 8.16 21.57
N LYS A 742 -33.63 8.41 21.91
CA LYS A 742 -34.50 7.41 22.53
C LYS A 742 -34.75 6.23 21.59
N GLU A 743 -34.90 6.45 20.30
CA GLU A 743 -35.06 5.39 19.30
C GLU A 743 -33.81 4.48 19.26
N MET A 744 -32.61 5.03 19.12
CA MET A 744 -31.38 4.22 19.11
C MET A 744 -31.15 3.49 20.43
N PHE A 745 -31.41 4.16 21.57
CA PHE A 745 -31.32 3.53 22.88
C PHE A 745 -32.32 2.36 23.01
N ASN A 746 -33.53 2.50 22.48
CA ASN A 746 -34.51 1.43 22.47
C ASN A 746 -34.07 0.26 21.59
N ILE A 747 -33.52 0.52 20.40
CA ILE A 747 -33.03 -0.52 19.47
C ILE A 747 -31.87 -1.31 20.09
N PHE A 748 -30.85 -0.63 20.60
CA PHE A 748 -29.62 -1.30 21.01
C PHE A 748 -29.60 -1.78 22.47
N VAL A 749 -30.37 -1.15 23.37
CA VAL A 749 -30.34 -1.43 24.82
C VAL A 749 -31.61 -2.12 25.30
N LEU A 750 -32.79 -1.60 24.92
CA LEU A 750 -34.08 -2.13 25.42
C LEU A 750 -34.68 -3.24 24.56
N SER A 751 -34.17 -3.45 23.33
CA SER A 751 -34.68 -4.49 22.44
C SER A 751 -34.50 -5.90 23.03
N GLU A 752 -35.55 -6.71 22.90
CA GLU A 752 -35.58 -8.10 23.36
C GLU A 752 -34.84 -9.04 22.39
N THR A 753 -34.74 -8.66 21.10
CA THR A 753 -34.27 -9.53 20.02
C THR A 753 -32.82 -9.27 19.58
N ILE A 754 -32.24 -8.12 19.94
CA ILE A 754 -30.90 -7.74 19.48
C ILE A 754 -29.80 -8.67 20.03
N ASP A 755 -28.80 -8.97 19.20
CA ASP A 755 -27.60 -9.70 19.62
C ASP A 755 -26.87 -8.94 20.73
N ILE A 756 -26.55 -9.65 21.80
CA ILE A 756 -25.98 -9.08 23.00
C ILE A 756 -24.62 -8.40 22.77
N ARG A 757 -23.87 -8.83 21.74
CA ARG A 757 -22.59 -8.22 21.36
C ARG A 757 -22.77 -6.79 20.82
N LEU A 758 -23.86 -6.52 20.12
CA LEU A 758 -24.18 -5.17 19.64
C LEU A 758 -24.60 -4.25 20.79
N THR A 759 -25.41 -4.75 21.73
CA THR A 759 -25.74 -4.02 22.97
C THR A 759 -24.48 -3.68 23.76
N ARG A 760 -23.58 -4.65 23.92
CA ARG A 760 -22.31 -4.48 24.62
C ARG A 760 -21.44 -3.41 23.95
N ARG A 761 -21.28 -3.48 22.63
CA ARG A 761 -20.51 -2.52 21.82
C ARG A 761 -21.07 -1.10 21.94
N PHE A 762 -22.38 -0.94 21.78
CA PHE A 762 -23.07 0.35 21.88
C PHE A 762 -22.91 0.98 23.27
N LEU A 763 -23.15 0.21 24.34
CA LEU A 763 -22.98 0.69 25.72
C LEU A 763 -21.52 1.06 26.04
N PHE A 764 -20.57 0.28 25.54
CA PHE A 764 -19.15 0.58 25.68
C PHE A 764 -18.79 1.94 25.08
N GLN A 765 -19.24 2.22 23.86
CA GLN A 765 -19.01 3.52 23.21
C GLN A 765 -19.64 4.68 23.98
N MET A 766 -20.87 4.50 24.49
CA MET A 766 -21.54 5.50 25.33
C MET A 766 -20.76 5.81 26.61
N ILE A 767 -20.26 4.78 27.29
CA ILE A 767 -19.50 4.90 28.53
C ILE A 767 -18.18 5.61 28.27
N GLN A 768 -17.43 5.21 27.24
CA GLN A 768 -16.14 5.82 26.92
C GLN A 768 -16.24 7.32 26.65
N ASN A 769 -17.36 7.78 26.07
CA ASN A 769 -17.57 9.19 25.72
C ASN A 769 -18.41 9.96 26.77
N ASN A 770 -18.79 9.36 27.91
CA ASN A 770 -19.65 9.97 28.94
C ASN A 770 -20.99 10.53 28.42
N MET A 771 -21.59 9.89 27.42
CA MET A 771 -22.78 10.42 26.74
C MET A 771 -24.06 9.84 27.32
N PHE A 772 -24.61 10.48 28.36
CA PHE A 772 -25.89 10.11 28.96
C PHE A 772 -26.81 11.33 29.03
N PRO A 773 -27.77 11.49 28.11
CA PRO A 773 -28.66 12.65 28.13
C PRO A 773 -29.58 12.61 29.37
N GLN A 774 -29.73 13.78 30.00
CA GLN A 774 -30.60 13.96 31.17
C GLN A 774 -32.08 13.64 30.90
N SER A 775 -32.47 13.57 29.62
CA SER A 775 -33.84 13.28 29.18
C SER A 775 -34.29 11.83 29.41
N VAL A 776 -33.37 10.88 29.60
CA VAL A 776 -33.72 9.49 29.95
C VAL A 776 -33.79 9.38 31.47
N ILE A 777 -34.99 9.56 32.03
CA ILE A 777 -35.25 9.33 33.46
C ILE A 777 -34.80 7.90 33.81
N ASN A 778 -33.94 7.76 34.82
CA ASN A 778 -33.40 6.48 35.32
C ASN A 778 -32.50 5.69 34.35
N TYR A 779 -31.73 6.32 33.47
CA TYR A 779 -30.77 5.63 32.58
C TYR A 779 -29.82 4.67 33.32
N ASN A 780 -29.38 5.02 34.54
CA ASN A 780 -28.56 4.14 35.39
C ASN A 780 -29.21 2.78 35.64
N LYS A 781 -30.52 2.74 35.86
CA LYS A 781 -31.27 1.50 36.06
C LYS A 781 -31.28 0.66 34.78
N PHE A 782 -31.49 1.28 33.62
CA PHE A 782 -31.47 0.58 32.33
C PHE A 782 -30.09 0.05 31.96
N ILE A 783 -29.02 0.79 32.26
CA ILE A 783 -27.64 0.32 32.06
C ILE A 783 -27.34 -0.88 32.96
N ILE A 784 -27.76 -0.86 34.22
CA ILE A 784 -27.59 -2.01 35.13
C ILE A 784 -28.38 -3.23 34.60
N LYS A 785 -29.64 -3.04 34.16
CA LYS A 785 -30.43 -4.11 33.54
C LYS A 785 -29.74 -4.69 32.29
N ALA A 786 -29.22 -3.83 31.42
CA ALA A 786 -28.52 -4.25 30.22
C ALA A 786 -27.17 -4.92 30.54
N TRP A 787 -26.44 -4.47 31.56
CA TRP A 787 -25.23 -5.12 32.07
C TRP A 787 -25.52 -6.51 32.63
N ILE A 788 -26.58 -6.68 33.41
CA ILE A 788 -27.06 -8.00 33.88
C ILE A 788 -27.36 -8.90 32.68
N LYS A 789 -28.10 -8.40 31.68
CA LYS A 789 -28.40 -9.13 30.43
C LYS A 789 -27.10 -9.53 29.71
N CYS A 790 -26.13 -8.62 29.58
CA CYS A 790 -24.83 -8.86 28.94
C CYS A 790 -24.05 -9.97 29.66
N LEU A 791 -23.91 -9.91 30.98
CA LEU A 791 -23.17 -10.92 31.76
C LEU A 791 -23.87 -12.28 31.83
N THR A 792 -25.20 -12.29 31.71
CA THR A 792 -26.01 -13.51 31.70
C THR A 792 -25.90 -14.25 30.37
N LEU A 793 -25.73 -13.53 29.26
CA LEU A 793 -25.73 -14.10 27.91
C LEU A 793 -24.34 -14.18 27.26
N SER A 794 -23.33 -13.48 27.78
CA SER A 794 -21.95 -13.51 27.24
C SER A 794 -21.11 -14.58 27.94
N SER A 795 -20.45 -15.45 27.16
CA SER A 795 -19.49 -16.43 27.67
C SER A 795 -18.11 -15.82 27.95
N ASP A 796 -17.70 -14.83 27.15
CA ASP A 796 -16.41 -14.15 27.27
C ASP A 796 -16.45 -13.00 28.30
N ARG A 797 -15.94 -13.30 29.50
CA ARG A 797 -15.91 -12.40 30.66
C ARG A 797 -14.72 -11.43 30.65
N ASN A 798 -13.64 -11.79 29.95
CA ASN A 798 -12.40 -11.01 29.93
C ASN A 798 -12.38 -10.01 28.77
N HIS A 799 -13.43 -9.96 27.97
CA HIS A 799 -13.56 -8.99 26.91
C HIS A 799 -13.53 -7.55 27.47
N THR A 800 -12.72 -6.69 26.85
CA THR A 800 -12.48 -5.30 27.29
C THR A 800 -13.77 -4.50 27.48
N GLU A 801 -14.73 -4.64 26.57
CA GLU A 801 -16.05 -4.00 26.65
C GLU A 801 -16.83 -4.41 27.91
N VAL A 802 -16.76 -5.69 28.32
CA VAL A 802 -17.43 -6.20 29.52
C VAL A 802 -16.79 -5.66 30.79
N ILE A 803 -15.45 -5.60 30.82
CA ILE A 803 -14.69 -5.07 31.96
C ILE A 803 -15.03 -3.59 32.15
N ASN A 804 -15.01 -2.80 31.08
CA ASN A 804 -15.33 -1.36 31.14
C ASN A 804 -16.79 -1.10 31.54
N LEU A 805 -17.73 -1.88 31.03
CA LEU A 805 -19.14 -1.81 31.45
C LEU A 805 -19.29 -2.15 32.94
N THR A 806 -18.56 -3.17 33.42
CA THR A 806 -18.58 -3.58 34.85
C THR A 806 -17.96 -2.51 35.74
N ASN A 807 -16.84 -1.89 35.34
CA ASN A 807 -16.21 -0.78 36.04
C ASN A 807 -17.13 0.43 36.14
N TYR A 808 -17.82 0.77 35.04
CA TYR A 808 -18.80 1.86 35.04
C TYR A 808 -19.94 1.58 36.01
N VAL A 809 -20.54 0.38 35.97
CA VAL A 809 -21.60 -0.02 36.91
C VAL A 809 -21.12 0.01 38.36
N ALA A 810 -19.88 -0.42 38.64
CA ALA A 810 -19.28 -0.37 39.98
C ALA A 810 -19.10 1.07 40.50
N SER A 811 -19.01 2.07 39.62
CA SER A 811 -18.88 3.48 39.98
C SER A 811 -20.23 4.18 40.23
N LEU A 812 -21.36 3.58 39.85
CA LEU A 812 -22.68 4.21 39.98
C LEU A 812 -23.16 4.24 41.44
N PRO A 813 -23.69 5.37 41.94
CA PRO A 813 -24.17 5.53 43.32
C PRO A 813 -25.51 4.81 43.62
N SER A 814 -25.88 3.80 42.82
CA SER A 814 -27.11 3.02 42.99
C SER A 814 -26.93 1.90 44.04
N LEU A 815 -27.85 0.91 44.13
CA LEU A 815 -27.98 -0.16 45.15
C LEU A 815 -26.68 -0.84 45.67
N LEU A 816 -25.56 -0.65 44.96
CA LEU A 816 -24.21 -1.14 45.17
C LEU A 816 -23.42 -0.25 46.17
N SER A 817 -24.00 0.09 47.32
CA SER A 817 -23.32 0.87 48.37
C SER A 817 -21.99 0.25 48.87
N GLU A 818 -21.72 -1.01 48.54
CA GLU A 818 -20.45 -1.72 48.77
C GLU A 818 -19.77 -1.94 47.42
N ARG A 819 -18.46 -1.63 47.31
CA ARG A 819 -17.71 -1.68 46.05
C ARG A 819 -17.82 -3.06 45.40
N LEU A 820 -18.52 -3.13 44.27
CA LEU A 820 -18.43 -4.25 43.35
C LEU A 820 -16.97 -4.34 42.86
N MET A 821 -16.24 -5.34 43.36
CA MET A 821 -14.84 -5.55 42.97
C MET A 821 -14.80 -6.19 41.57
N ALA A 822 -14.36 -5.41 40.58
CA ALA A 822 -14.27 -5.84 39.19
C ALA A 822 -13.26 -6.98 38.95
N ASP A 823 -12.27 -7.15 39.85
CA ASP A 823 -11.21 -8.18 39.75
C ASP A 823 -11.66 -9.62 40.10
N LYS A 824 -12.94 -9.84 40.46
CA LYS A 824 -13.44 -11.19 40.74
C LYS A 824 -13.78 -11.95 39.45
N SER A 825 -13.62 -13.28 39.49
CA SER A 825 -13.82 -14.18 38.33
C SER A 825 -15.23 -14.17 37.72
N ASP A 826 -16.24 -13.69 38.45
CA ASP A 826 -17.58 -13.44 37.92
C ASP A 826 -18.28 -12.28 38.66
N PRO A 827 -18.40 -11.09 38.03
CA PRO A 827 -19.01 -9.92 38.65
C PRO A 827 -20.48 -10.10 39.04
N LEU A 828 -21.23 -10.92 38.29
CA LEU A 828 -22.65 -11.12 38.54
C LEU A 828 -22.89 -12.06 39.73
N LEU A 829 -22.06 -13.09 39.88
CA LEU A 829 -22.09 -13.94 41.08
C LEU A 829 -21.67 -13.16 42.33
N HIS A 830 -20.67 -12.27 42.20
CA HIS A 830 -20.28 -11.39 43.29
C HIS A 830 -21.45 -10.49 43.71
N LEU A 831 -22.19 -9.92 42.74
CA LEU A 831 -23.39 -9.14 43.02
C LEU A 831 -24.43 -9.94 43.82
N PHE A 832 -24.70 -11.19 43.43
CA PHE A 832 -25.63 -12.05 44.17
C PHE A 832 -25.18 -12.27 45.61
N SER A 833 -23.88 -12.48 45.84
CA SER A 833 -23.34 -12.62 47.20
C SER A 833 -23.51 -11.36 48.07
N ILE A 834 -23.35 -10.17 47.47
CA ILE A 834 -23.59 -8.89 48.16
C ILE A 834 -25.06 -8.78 48.57
N PHE A 835 -25.99 -9.08 47.65
CA PHE A 835 -27.43 -9.07 47.97
C PHE A 835 -27.80 -10.09 49.04
N ALA A 836 -27.23 -11.30 48.99
CA ALA A 836 -27.44 -12.33 50.00
C ALA A 836 -26.96 -11.87 51.39
N ASN A 837 -25.77 -11.27 51.47
CA ASN A 837 -25.20 -10.76 52.72
C ASN A 837 -26.03 -9.59 53.27
N LYS A 838 -26.44 -8.64 52.43
CA LYS A 838 -27.34 -7.55 52.84
C LYS A 838 -28.66 -8.05 53.41
N TYR A 839 -29.25 -9.07 52.77
CA TYR A 839 -30.50 -9.67 53.25
C TYR A 839 -30.32 -10.41 54.58
N LYS A 840 -29.21 -11.16 54.77
CA LYS A 840 -28.90 -11.87 56.02
C LYS A 840 -28.60 -10.92 57.18
N ASN A 841 -27.86 -9.85 56.92
CA ASN A 841 -27.41 -8.89 57.94
C ASN A 841 -28.49 -7.87 58.31
N SER A 842 -29.50 -7.66 57.46
CA SER A 842 -30.63 -6.82 57.78
C SER A 842 -31.50 -7.46 58.87
N GLN A 843 -31.77 -6.74 59.96
CA GLN A 843 -32.70 -7.15 61.01
C GLN A 843 -34.11 -6.57 60.82
N ASP A 844 -34.24 -5.43 60.13
CA ASP A 844 -35.51 -4.74 59.92
C ASP A 844 -36.30 -5.30 58.72
N THR A 845 -37.55 -5.70 58.98
CA THR A 845 -38.48 -6.22 57.96
C THR A 845 -38.74 -5.22 56.84
N MET A 846 -38.80 -3.91 57.13
CA MET A 846 -39.05 -2.89 56.10
C MET A 846 -37.86 -2.75 55.15
N THR A 847 -36.63 -2.74 55.66
CA THR A 847 -35.43 -2.78 54.80
C THR A 847 -35.33 -4.06 53.96
N LYS A 848 -35.76 -5.23 54.48
CA LYS A 848 -35.84 -6.48 53.71
C LYS A 848 -36.86 -6.42 52.58
N ILE A 849 -38.01 -5.80 52.81
CA ILE A 849 -39.04 -5.59 51.78
C ILE A 849 -38.52 -4.63 50.72
N LYS A 850 -37.93 -3.49 51.12
CA LYS A 850 -37.34 -2.51 50.20
C LYS A 850 -36.23 -3.13 49.33
N LEU A 851 -35.30 -3.87 49.93
CA LEU A 851 -34.24 -4.58 49.21
C LEU A 851 -34.82 -5.56 48.19
N ARG A 852 -35.92 -6.24 48.55
CA ARG A 852 -36.61 -7.17 47.66
C ARG A 852 -37.25 -6.44 46.47
N ASP A 853 -37.95 -5.33 46.71
CA ASP A 853 -38.57 -4.55 45.64
C ASP A 853 -37.51 -3.94 44.71
N ASP A 854 -36.40 -3.45 45.27
CA ASP A 854 -35.27 -2.92 44.51
C ASP A 854 -34.63 -4.00 43.61
N VAL A 855 -34.33 -5.18 44.16
CA VAL A 855 -33.81 -6.33 43.41
C VAL A 855 -34.80 -6.82 42.37
N ALA A 856 -36.09 -6.89 42.71
CA ALA A 856 -37.12 -7.28 41.76
C ALA A 856 -37.19 -6.31 40.57
N SER A 857 -36.99 -5.02 40.82
CA SER A 857 -36.97 -4.00 39.79
C SER A 857 -35.78 -4.09 38.83
N LEU A 858 -34.68 -4.77 39.21
CA LEU A 858 -33.51 -4.99 38.35
C LEU A 858 -33.68 -6.21 37.44
N PHE A 859 -34.44 -7.22 37.87
CA PHE A 859 -34.67 -8.46 37.12
C PHE A 859 -36.04 -8.51 36.42
N GLU A 860 -36.79 -7.42 36.48
CA GLU A 860 -38.03 -7.22 35.74
C GLU A 860 -37.80 -7.36 34.22
N ASP A 861 -38.74 -8.01 33.54
CA ASP A 861 -38.73 -8.38 32.11
C ASP A 861 -37.64 -9.38 31.67
N MET A 862 -36.96 -10.05 32.62
CA MET A 862 -35.99 -11.10 32.31
C MET A 862 -36.57 -12.20 31.40
N ASP A 863 -37.82 -12.58 31.63
CA ASP A 863 -38.50 -13.63 30.89
C ASP A 863 -38.62 -13.31 29.39
N ARG A 864 -38.77 -12.03 29.03
CA ARG A 864 -39.01 -11.62 27.65
C ARG A 864 -37.82 -11.88 26.73
N TRP A 865 -36.59 -11.63 27.21
CA TRP A 865 -35.38 -11.90 26.45
C TRP A 865 -34.83 -13.31 26.65
N MET A 866 -35.17 -14.02 27.74
CA MET A 866 -34.80 -15.43 27.90
C MET A 866 -35.62 -16.36 26.98
N LYS A 867 -36.93 -16.15 26.88
CA LYS A 867 -37.86 -16.96 26.08
C LYS A 867 -37.40 -17.21 24.63
N PRO A 868 -37.04 -16.19 23.82
CA PRO A 868 -36.63 -16.41 22.43
C PRO A 868 -35.34 -17.23 22.32
N ILE A 869 -34.38 -17.00 23.22
CA ILE A 869 -33.08 -17.70 23.24
C ILE A 869 -33.27 -19.19 23.55
N VAL A 870 -34.14 -19.51 24.51
CA VAL A 870 -34.44 -20.89 24.91
C VAL A 870 -35.30 -21.60 23.87
N LYS A 871 -36.24 -20.89 23.24
CA LYS A 871 -37.09 -21.46 22.19
C LYS A 871 -36.29 -21.85 20.95
N MET A 872 -35.29 -21.06 20.57
CA MET A 872 -34.41 -21.30 19.41
C MET A 872 -32.92 -21.21 19.81
N PRO A 873 -32.36 -22.25 20.46
CA PRO A 873 -30.97 -22.26 20.92
C PRO A 873 -29.96 -22.25 19.76
N LYS A 874 -29.21 -21.16 19.60
CA LYS A 874 -28.17 -21.04 18.55
C LYS A 874 -26.76 -21.40 19.01
N SER A 875 -26.44 -21.19 20.30
CA SER A 875 -25.09 -21.41 20.86
C SER A 875 -25.14 -22.22 22.16
N GLN A 876 -24.32 -23.28 22.24
CA GLN A 876 -24.20 -24.10 23.45
C GLN A 876 -23.63 -23.31 24.63
N GLU A 877 -22.63 -22.48 24.39
CA GLU A 877 -21.98 -21.67 25.43
C GLU A 877 -22.96 -20.65 26.03
N GLN A 878 -23.72 -19.96 25.18
CA GLN A 878 -24.71 -18.97 25.62
C GLN A 878 -25.80 -19.61 26.49
N ILE A 879 -26.32 -20.78 26.09
CA ILE A 879 -27.33 -21.51 26.86
C ILE A 879 -26.75 -22.02 28.17
N SER A 880 -25.55 -22.59 28.14
CA SER A 880 -24.90 -23.09 29.36
C SER A 880 -24.65 -21.94 30.35
N ARG A 881 -24.21 -20.78 29.85
CA ARG A 881 -24.02 -19.57 30.66
C ARG A 881 -25.33 -19.06 31.27
N LEU A 882 -26.39 -18.98 30.49
CA LEU A 882 -27.72 -18.55 30.94
C LEU A 882 -28.20 -19.41 32.13
N TYR A 883 -28.20 -20.74 31.95
CA TYR A 883 -28.62 -21.67 33.01
C TYR A 883 -27.69 -21.64 34.23
N PHE A 884 -26.38 -21.47 34.02
CA PHE A 884 -25.42 -21.37 35.11
C PHE A 884 -25.63 -20.12 35.97
N VAL A 885 -25.74 -18.95 35.33
CA VAL A 885 -25.96 -17.67 36.02
C VAL A 885 -27.29 -17.68 36.75
N VAL A 886 -28.35 -18.10 36.07
CA VAL A 886 -29.70 -18.12 36.63
C VAL A 886 -29.84 -19.17 37.73
N GLY A 887 -29.23 -20.34 37.57
CA GLY A 887 -29.16 -21.36 38.63
C GLY A 887 -28.49 -20.81 39.89
N ASN A 888 -27.33 -20.15 39.74
CA ASN A 888 -26.64 -19.51 40.87
C ASN A 888 -27.45 -18.36 41.48
N MET A 889 -28.21 -17.61 40.68
CA MET A 889 -29.12 -16.58 41.18
C MET A 889 -30.18 -17.19 42.11
N VAL A 890 -30.82 -18.29 41.69
CA VAL A 890 -31.82 -19.03 42.50
C VAL A 890 -31.16 -19.65 43.74
N HIS A 891 -29.94 -20.16 43.63
CA HIS A 891 -29.21 -20.76 44.75
C HIS A 891 -28.80 -19.74 45.82
N THR A 892 -28.32 -18.56 45.41
CA THR A 892 -27.65 -17.60 46.30
C THR A 892 -28.61 -16.61 46.95
N ILE A 893 -29.65 -16.17 46.23
CA ILE A 893 -30.61 -15.16 46.69
C ILE A 893 -32.10 -15.59 46.63
N PRO A 894 -32.47 -16.83 47.01
CA PRO A 894 -33.84 -17.33 46.81
C PRO A 894 -34.91 -16.48 47.54
N PHE A 895 -34.61 -15.99 48.75
CA PHE A 895 -35.54 -15.18 49.55
C PHE A 895 -35.82 -13.78 48.99
N LEU A 896 -34.97 -13.29 48.07
CA LEU A 896 -35.19 -12.02 47.37
C LEU A 896 -36.02 -12.20 46.09
N LEU A 897 -36.11 -13.42 45.57
CA LEU A 897 -36.79 -13.73 44.31
C LEU A 897 -38.18 -14.33 44.49
N TYR A 898 -38.47 -14.88 45.68
CA TYR A 898 -39.74 -15.54 46.00
C TYR A 898 -40.55 -14.81 47.07
N VAL A 899 -41.86 -14.67 46.83
CA VAL A 899 -42.84 -14.18 47.80
C VAL A 899 -44.08 -15.07 47.71
N LYS A 900 -44.39 -15.78 48.80
CA LYS A 900 -45.51 -16.74 48.87
C LYS A 900 -46.86 -16.16 48.44
N SER A 901 -47.11 -14.88 48.72
CA SER A 901 -48.35 -14.17 48.37
C SER A 901 -48.40 -13.62 46.93
N LYS A 902 -47.29 -13.66 46.17
CA LYS A 902 -47.23 -13.13 44.80
C LYS A 902 -47.16 -14.29 43.78
N PRO A 903 -48.21 -14.51 42.96
CA PRO A 903 -48.24 -15.60 41.98
C PRO A 903 -47.30 -15.41 40.78
N ASN A 904 -46.72 -14.22 40.60
CA ASN A 904 -45.75 -13.88 39.54
C ASN A 904 -44.39 -13.52 40.15
N SER A 905 -43.85 -14.39 41.00
CA SER A 905 -42.51 -14.21 41.55
C SER A 905 -41.44 -14.44 40.48
N ILE A 906 -40.26 -13.84 40.63
CA ILE A 906 -39.17 -13.96 39.67
C ILE A 906 -38.71 -15.42 39.55
N ILE A 907 -38.65 -16.14 40.67
CA ILE A 907 -38.35 -17.58 40.67
C ILE A 907 -39.33 -18.33 39.78
N LYS A 908 -40.65 -18.12 39.93
CA LYS A 908 -41.64 -18.82 39.11
C LYS A 908 -41.50 -18.48 37.63
N MET A 909 -41.43 -17.19 37.28
CA MET A 909 -41.28 -16.75 35.88
C MET A 909 -40.03 -17.37 35.22
N THR A 910 -38.93 -17.40 35.96
CA THR A 910 -37.65 -17.93 35.48
C THR A 910 -37.69 -19.45 35.30
N LEU A 911 -38.31 -20.15 36.26
CA LEU A 911 -38.53 -21.60 36.16
C LEU A 911 -39.45 -21.94 35.00
N ASP A 912 -40.57 -21.23 34.81
CA ASP A 912 -41.52 -21.47 33.72
C ASP A 912 -40.88 -21.30 32.32
N VAL A 913 -39.88 -20.42 32.20
CA VAL A 913 -39.14 -20.21 30.94
C VAL A 913 -38.04 -21.25 30.72
N LEU A 914 -37.23 -21.54 31.73
CA LEU A 914 -36.05 -22.40 31.58
C LEU A 914 -36.35 -23.89 31.81
N LEU A 915 -37.09 -24.21 32.87
CA LEU A 915 -37.22 -25.59 33.37
C LEU A 915 -38.63 -26.17 33.26
N LEU A 916 -39.67 -25.33 33.31
CA LEU A 916 -41.06 -25.77 33.29
C LEU A 916 -41.88 -25.19 32.13
N PRO A 917 -41.35 -25.12 30.88
CA PRO A 917 -42.21 -24.76 29.76
C PRO A 917 -43.27 -25.83 29.54
N ILE A 918 -44.41 -25.47 28.93
CA ILE A 918 -45.54 -26.37 28.69
C ILE A 918 -45.07 -27.64 27.94
N SER A 919 -44.16 -27.49 26.98
CA SER A 919 -43.59 -28.61 26.22
C SER A 919 -42.74 -29.57 27.06
N ALA A 920 -42.09 -29.11 28.13
CA ALA A 920 -41.25 -29.96 28.96
C ALA A 920 -42.06 -31.03 29.70
N HIS A 921 -43.35 -30.79 29.95
CA HIS A 921 -44.27 -31.73 30.60
C HIS A 921 -44.64 -32.93 29.71
N ASN A 922 -44.49 -32.81 28.39
CA ASN A 922 -44.69 -33.95 27.49
C ASN A 922 -43.44 -34.85 27.52
N PRO A 923 -43.52 -36.11 28.02
CA PRO A 923 -42.36 -37.01 28.09
C PRO A 923 -41.78 -37.36 26.71
N GLU A 924 -42.57 -37.27 25.63
CA GLU A 924 -42.12 -37.52 24.26
C GLU A 924 -41.40 -36.33 23.62
N PHE A 925 -41.52 -35.13 24.22
CA PHE A 925 -40.85 -33.93 23.72
C PHE A 925 -39.34 -34.05 23.89
N LYS A 926 -38.61 -33.97 22.77
CA LYS A 926 -37.15 -33.97 22.76
C LYS A 926 -36.63 -32.56 23.03
N LEU A 927 -35.96 -32.38 24.17
CA LEU A 927 -35.26 -31.14 24.48
C LEU A 927 -34.05 -30.97 23.57
N HIS A 928 -33.70 -29.71 23.28
CA HIS A 928 -32.51 -29.37 22.51
C HIS A 928 -31.24 -29.85 23.24
N PRO A 929 -30.23 -30.42 22.55
CA PRO A 929 -29.00 -30.94 23.18
C PRO A 929 -28.27 -29.92 24.08
N PHE A 930 -28.24 -28.65 23.66
CA PHE A 930 -27.64 -27.57 24.46
C PHE A 930 -28.36 -27.34 25.79
N ILE A 931 -29.69 -27.44 25.80
CA ILE A 931 -30.50 -27.31 27.01
C ILE A 931 -30.26 -28.51 27.93
N ILE A 932 -30.26 -29.73 27.38
CA ILE A 932 -30.00 -30.95 28.18
C ILE A 932 -28.62 -30.84 28.85
N THR A 933 -27.59 -30.43 28.11
CA THR A 933 -26.23 -30.26 28.65
C THR A 933 -26.17 -29.20 29.76
N ALA A 934 -26.84 -28.06 29.54
CA ALA A 934 -26.91 -26.98 30.52
C ALA A 934 -27.68 -27.40 31.80
N VAL A 935 -28.80 -28.11 31.66
CA VAL A 935 -29.56 -28.62 32.81
C VAL A 935 -28.76 -29.68 33.56
N THR A 936 -28.11 -30.61 32.86
CA THR A 936 -27.26 -31.65 33.47
C THR A 936 -26.16 -31.05 34.35
N SER A 937 -25.63 -29.88 34.00
CA SER A 937 -24.58 -29.19 34.76
C SER A 937 -25.08 -28.23 35.85
N THR A 938 -26.36 -27.82 35.84
CA THR A 938 -26.84 -26.71 36.70
C THR A 938 -28.08 -26.99 37.53
N LEU A 939 -28.79 -28.11 37.31
CA LEU A 939 -30.07 -28.39 37.97
C LEU A 939 -29.97 -28.37 39.52
N HIS A 940 -28.85 -28.80 40.06
CA HIS A 940 -28.61 -28.81 41.51
C HIS A 940 -28.74 -27.42 42.14
N PHE A 941 -28.26 -26.36 41.47
CA PHE A 941 -28.39 -24.99 41.98
C PHE A 941 -29.86 -24.56 42.16
N PHE A 942 -30.73 -24.94 41.22
CA PHE A 942 -32.17 -24.65 41.31
C PHE A 942 -32.83 -25.41 42.46
N ILE A 943 -32.54 -26.70 42.59
CA ILE A 943 -33.13 -27.55 43.63
C ILE A 943 -32.68 -27.08 45.02
N GLU A 944 -31.38 -26.87 45.22
CA GLU A 944 -30.83 -26.38 46.49
C GLU A 944 -31.37 -25.00 46.87
N GLY A 945 -31.51 -24.08 45.90
CA GLY A 945 -32.11 -22.76 46.13
C GLY A 945 -33.58 -22.83 46.54
N LEU A 946 -34.37 -23.73 45.92
CA LEU A 946 -35.76 -23.96 46.30
C LEU A 946 -35.89 -24.59 47.70
N ILE A 947 -34.98 -25.49 48.08
CA ILE A 947 -35.00 -26.12 49.39
C ILE A 947 -34.77 -25.11 50.52
N GLN A 948 -33.97 -24.07 50.30
CA GLN A 948 -33.77 -22.99 51.26
C GLN A 948 -35.07 -22.24 51.60
N LEU A 949 -36.08 -22.24 50.71
CA LEU A 949 -37.37 -21.58 50.93
C LEU A 949 -38.32 -22.36 51.86
N GLY A 950 -37.93 -23.53 52.35
CA GLY A 950 -38.73 -24.32 53.29
C GLY A 950 -39.85 -25.11 52.62
N PRO A 951 -39.56 -26.11 51.77
CA PRO A 951 -40.55 -26.90 51.03
C PRO A 951 -41.56 -27.63 51.92
N ARG A 952 -41.22 -27.95 53.17
CA ARG A 952 -42.15 -28.56 54.13
C ARG A 952 -43.29 -27.61 54.56
N GLN A 953 -43.08 -26.31 54.44
CA GLN A 953 -44.02 -25.24 54.85
C GLN A 953 -44.70 -24.57 53.65
N ASP A 954 -44.20 -24.83 52.45
CA ASP A 954 -44.70 -24.24 51.21
C ASP A 954 -45.05 -25.32 50.16
N PRO A 955 -46.35 -25.63 49.98
CA PRO A 955 -46.80 -26.64 49.02
C PRO A 955 -46.40 -26.35 47.57
N TYR A 956 -46.28 -25.07 47.19
CA TYR A 956 -45.88 -24.71 45.83
C TYR A 956 -44.42 -25.12 45.59
N ILE A 957 -43.52 -24.75 46.51
CA ILE A 957 -42.09 -25.12 46.41
C ILE A 957 -41.91 -26.64 46.43
N SER A 958 -42.62 -27.35 47.32
CA SER A 958 -42.59 -28.82 47.36
C SER A 958 -43.02 -29.44 46.02
N ARG A 959 -44.12 -28.95 45.44
CA ARG A 959 -44.61 -29.39 44.14
C ARG A 959 -43.61 -29.10 43.01
N THR A 960 -43.02 -27.91 42.99
CA THR A 960 -42.05 -27.51 41.96
C THR A 960 -40.79 -28.39 42.00
N ILE A 961 -40.24 -28.67 43.19
CA ILE A 961 -39.08 -29.59 43.33
C ILE A 961 -39.45 -30.98 42.79
N ARG A 962 -40.64 -31.47 43.11
CA ARG A 962 -41.16 -32.75 42.61
C ARG A 962 -41.26 -32.77 41.09
N GLU A 963 -41.81 -31.73 40.48
CA GLU A 963 -41.93 -31.60 39.03
C GLU A 963 -40.56 -31.56 38.35
N LEU A 964 -39.61 -30.77 38.87
CA LEU A 964 -38.24 -30.68 38.33
C LEU A 964 -37.52 -32.03 38.33
N ILE A 965 -37.57 -32.76 39.45
CA ILE A 965 -36.97 -34.10 39.55
C ILE A 965 -37.66 -35.06 38.59
N THR A 966 -38.99 -35.00 38.50
CA THR A 966 -39.77 -35.91 37.66
C THR A 966 -39.48 -35.74 36.17
N ILE A 967 -39.34 -34.49 35.73
CA ILE A 967 -39.12 -34.15 34.31
C ILE A 967 -37.67 -34.40 33.90
N TYR A 968 -36.69 -33.96 34.71
CA TYR A 968 -35.30 -33.89 34.26
C TYR A 968 -34.44 -35.08 34.65
N LEU A 969 -34.70 -35.75 35.77
CA LEU A 969 -33.92 -36.93 36.15
C LEU A 969 -33.93 -38.02 35.05
N PRO A 970 -35.09 -38.40 34.47
CA PRO A 970 -35.12 -39.42 33.41
C PRO A 970 -34.48 -38.98 32.08
N ARG A 971 -34.33 -37.66 31.87
CA ARG A 971 -33.76 -37.06 30.64
C ARG A 971 -32.25 -36.86 30.74
N CYS A 972 -31.73 -36.55 31.92
CA CYS A 972 -30.30 -36.32 32.17
C CYS A 972 -29.55 -37.63 32.50
N VAL A 973 -30.22 -38.61 33.09
CA VAL A 973 -29.60 -39.92 33.42
C VAL A 973 -29.73 -40.85 32.20
N GLY A 974 -28.60 -41.13 31.54
CA GLY A 974 -28.59 -41.88 30.28
C GLY A 974 -29.19 -43.29 30.40
N LYS A 975 -29.91 -43.74 29.35
CA LYS A 975 -30.52 -45.09 29.32
C LYS A 975 -29.44 -46.19 29.46
N PRO A 976 -29.71 -47.29 30.19
CA PRO A 976 -28.77 -48.40 30.30
C PRO A 976 -28.52 -49.02 28.91
N GLY A 977 -27.26 -49.21 28.52
CA GLY A 977 -26.87 -49.85 27.25
C GLY A 977 -26.58 -48.93 26.05
N SER A 978 -26.55 -47.60 26.23
CA SER A 978 -26.11 -46.68 25.16
C SER A 978 -24.59 -46.58 25.10
N ILE A 979 -24.00 -46.88 23.93
CA ILE A 979 -22.54 -46.89 23.67
C ILE A 979 -21.91 -45.47 23.76
N ASN A 980 -22.72 -44.41 23.78
CA ASN A 980 -22.24 -43.02 23.85
C ASN A 980 -22.14 -42.46 25.28
N ALA A 981 -22.08 -43.31 26.31
CA ALA A 981 -22.04 -42.88 27.72
C ALA A 981 -20.70 -42.26 28.17
N SER A 982 -19.70 -42.17 27.30
CA SER A 982 -18.34 -41.75 27.63
C SER A 982 -18.01 -40.28 27.30
N SER A 983 -18.97 -39.45 26.85
CA SER A 983 -18.68 -38.05 26.47
C SER A 983 -19.60 -36.95 27.05
N ALA A 984 -20.55 -37.29 27.92
CA ALA A 984 -21.34 -36.29 28.66
C ALA A 984 -21.05 -36.42 30.16
N GLY A 985 -20.50 -35.37 30.77
CA GLY A 985 -20.09 -35.35 32.18
C GLY A 985 -21.19 -35.82 33.15
N SER A 986 -20.76 -36.37 34.29
CA SER A 986 -21.65 -36.83 35.37
C SER A 986 -22.75 -35.80 35.68
N PHE A 987 -23.99 -36.25 35.76
CA PHE A 987 -25.13 -35.40 36.11
C PHE A 987 -24.87 -34.67 37.44
N SER A 988 -24.79 -33.34 37.41
CA SER A 988 -24.31 -32.53 38.55
C SER A 988 -25.13 -32.70 39.83
N LEU A 989 -26.42 -33.05 39.72
CA LEU A 989 -27.26 -33.35 40.87
C LEU A 989 -26.72 -34.48 41.73
N VAL A 990 -25.97 -35.42 41.14
CA VAL A 990 -25.31 -36.51 41.88
C VAL A 990 -24.34 -35.95 42.93
N HIS A 991 -23.60 -34.88 42.60
CA HIS A 991 -22.62 -34.25 43.49
C HIS A 991 -23.25 -33.41 44.61
N SER A 992 -24.55 -33.10 44.52
CA SER A 992 -25.27 -32.38 45.57
C SER A 992 -25.63 -33.27 46.77
N ILE A 993 -25.61 -34.59 46.57
CA ILE A 993 -25.90 -35.58 47.61
C ILE A 993 -24.61 -35.85 48.39
N LYS A 994 -24.55 -35.34 49.61
CA LYS A 994 -23.39 -35.47 50.52
C LYS A 994 -23.82 -36.20 51.79
N ASP A 995 -24.05 -35.48 52.88
CA ASP A 995 -24.53 -36.04 54.15
C ASP A 995 -26.07 -36.08 54.22
N ASP A 996 -26.62 -36.45 55.39
CA ASP A 996 -28.06 -36.41 55.74
C ASP A 996 -28.60 -34.96 55.88
N ASN A 997 -28.25 -34.09 54.93
CA ASN A 997 -28.74 -32.73 54.81
C ASN A 997 -30.15 -32.72 54.18
N GLU A 998 -30.84 -31.58 54.26
CA GLU A 998 -32.22 -31.46 53.73
C GLU A 998 -32.29 -31.66 52.20
N THR A 999 -31.22 -31.35 51.45
CA THR A 999 -31.15 -31.61 50.01
C THR A 999 -31.19 -33.10 49.70
N SER A 1000 -30.31 -33.89 50.34
CA SER A 1000 -30.27 -35.34 50.20
C SER A 1000 -31.60 -35.98 50.57
N LYS A 1001 -32.19 -35.59 51.71
CA LYS A 1001 -33.48 -36.12 52.16
C LYS A 1001 -34.58 -35.87 51.14
N ILE A 1002 -34.79 -34.61 50.75
CA ILE A 1002 -35.93 -34.24 49.90
C ILE A 1002 -35.77 -34.83 48.50
N VAL A 1003 -34.56 -34.83 47.93
CA VAL A 1003 -34.31 -35.41 46.60
C VAL A 1003 -34.54 -36.92 46.64
N LEU A 1004 -33.95 -37.65 47.59
CA LEU A 1004 -34.09 -39.10 47.69
C LEU A 1004 -35.53 -39.51 48.01
N GLU A 1005 -36.18 -38.88 48.99
CA GLU A 1005 -37.60 -39.11 49.31
C GLU A 1005 -38.50 -38.88 48.09
N THR A 1006 -38.25 -37.80 47.33
CA THR A 1006 -39.03 -37.49 46.12
C THR A 1006 -38.84 -38.56 45.05
N ILE A 1007 -37.60 -39.00 44.79
CA ILE A 1007 -37.31 -40.07 43.82
C ILE A 1007 -38.00 -41.37 44.25
N ASN A 1008 -37.89 -41.73 45.51
CA ASN A 1008 -38.45 -42.97 46.03
C ASN A 1008 -39.98 -42.96 45.96
N ILE A 1009 -40.63 -41.89 46.38
CA ILE A 1009 -42.10 -41.77 46.37
C ILE A 1009 -42.66 -41.73 44.94
N VAL A 1010 -42.02 -41.00 44.02
CA VAL A 1010 -42.59 -40.74 42.69
C VAL A 1010 -42.17 -41.80 41.66
N MET A 1011 -40.93 -42.29 41.73
CA MET A 1011 -40.33 -43.14 40.70
C MET A 1011 -40.09 -44.58 41.12
N ILE A 1012 -39.97 -44.88 42.42
CA ILE A 1012 -39.74 -46.25 42.93
C ILE A 1012 -40.98 -46.69 43.72
N LYS A 1013 -42.03 -47.11 42.99
CA LYS A 1013 -43.30 -47.55 43.62
C LYS A 1013 -43.09 -48.81 44.47
N LYS A 1014 -43.46 -48.74 45.75
CA LYS A 1014 -43.51 -49.91 46.65
C LYS A 1014 -44.51 -50.97 46.13
N LYS A 1015 -44.19 -52.26 46.34
CA LYS A 1015 -45.05 -53.42 46.04
C LYS A 1015 -45.57 -53.51 44.59
N ALA A 1016 -44.84 -52.97 43.61
CA ALA A 1016 -45.26 -52.98 42.21
C ALA A 1016 -44.64 -54.15 41.43
N LYS A 1017 -45.49 -54.98 40.78
CA LYS A 1017 -45.02 -56.04 39.86
C LYS A 1017 -44.37 -55.45 38.61
N THR A 1018 -45.01 -54.44 38.05
CA THR A 1018 -44.48 -53.62 36.95
C THR A 1018 -43.89 -52.33 37.54
N PRO A 1019 -42.58 -52.07 37.37
CA PRO A 1019 -41.94 -50.90 37.92
C PRO A 1019 -42.41 -49.63 37.17
N HIS A 1020 -42.26 -48.47 37.80
CA HIS A 1020 -42.52 -47.19 37.13
C HIS A 1020 -41.64 -47.04 35.89
N MET A 1021 -42.13 -46.32 34.87
CA MET A 1021 -41.42 -46.12 33.60
C MET A 1021 -40.04 -45.46 33.72
N HIS A 1022 -39.76 -44.80 34.86
CA HIS A 1022 -38.49 -44.14 35.16
C HIS A 1022 -37.72 -44.77 36.33
N CYS A 1023 -38.16 -45.94 36.81
CA CYS A 1023 -37.50 -46.66 37.90
C CYS A 1023 -36.06 -47.02 37.53
N SER A 1024 -35.81 -47.45 36.29
CA SER A 1024 -34.46 -47.79 35.80
C SER A 1024 -33.48 -46.62 35.86
N GLN A 1025 -33.88 -45.42 35.42
CA GLN A 1025 -33.06 -44.20 35.51
C GLN A 1025 -32.84 -43.77 36.96
N SER A 1026 -33.83 -43.97 37.83
CA SER A 1026 -33.73 -43.66 39.26
C SER A 1026 -32.72 -44.58 39.97
N LEU A 1027 -32.77 -45.88 39.69
CA LEU A 1027 -31.79 -46.86 40.20
C LEU A 1027 -30.38 -46.59 39.67
N LYS A 1028 -30.26 -46.19 38.40
CA LYS A 1028 -28.97 -45.77 37.84
C LYS A 1028 -28.45 -44.51 38.55
N PHE A 1029 -29.29 -43.49 38.77
CA PHE A 1029 -28.91 -42.29 39.53
C PHE A 1029 -28.41 -42.61 40.94
N LEU A 1030 -29.12 -43.48 41.67
CA LEU A 1030 -28.67 -43.97 42.99
C LEU A 1030 -27.33 -44.70 42.90
N SER A 1031 -27.15 -45.58 41.89
CA SER A 1031 -25.89 -46.26 41.66
C SER A 1031 -24.76 -45.29 41.28
N ASP A 1032 -25.04 -44.20 40.56
CA ASP A 1032 -24.05 -43.19 40.19
C ASP A 1032 -23.59 -42.42 41.44
N ILE A 1033 -24.50 -42.06 42.36
CA ILE A 1033 -24.15 -41.47 43.67
C ILE A 1033 -23.26 -42.42 44.47
N LEU A 1034 -23.65 -43.71 44.54
CA LEU A 1034 -22.90 -44.72 45.28
C LEU A 1034 -21.51 -44.95 44.68
N THR A 1035 -21.39 -44.96 43.34
CA THR A 1035 -20.11 -45.20 42.67
C THR A 1035 -19.14 -44.03 42.89
N LEU A 1036 -19.64 -42.80 42.93
CA LEU A 1036 -18.82 -41.62 43.20
C LEU A 1036 -18.40 -41.49 44.67
N ASN A 1037 -19.21 -42.01 45.61
CA ASN A 1037 -19.03 -41.81 47.04
C ASN A 1037 -18.93 -43.13 47.84
N CYS A 1038 -18.49 -44.24 47.23
CA CYS A 1038 -18.46 -45.56 47.87
C CYS A 1038 -17.55 -45.63 49.10
N HIS A 1039 -16.62 -44.69 49.24
CA HIS A 1039 -15.70 -44.54 50.37
C HIS A 1039 -16.17 -43.53 51.43
N ASP A 1040 -17.30 -42.84 51.22
CA ASP A 1040 -17.86 -41.89 52.18
C ASP A 1040 -18.96 -42.55 53.02
N ALA A 1041 -18.65 -42.80 54.30
CA ALA A 1041 -19.57 -43.47 55.22
C ALA A 1041 -20.89 -42.68 55.44
N ASN A 1042 -20.87 -41.35 55.39
CA ASN A 1042 -22.05 -40.53 55.63
C ASN A 1042 -23.01 -40.56 54.43
N VAL A 1043 -22.47 -40.45 53.21
CA VAL A 1043 -23.25 -40.54 51.97
C VAL A 1043 -23.88 -41.94 51.84
N VAL A 1044 -23.08 -42.99 52.08
CA VAL A 1044 -23.55 -44.37 52.03
C VAL A 1044 -24.64 -44.62 53.08
N THR A 1045 -24.46 -44.13 54.32
CA THR A 1045 -25.51 -44.20 55.36
C THR A 1045 -26.80 -43.49 54.93
N THR A 1046 -26.68 -42.31 54.30
CA THR A 1046 -27.82 -41.53 53.80
C THR A 1046 -28.60 -42.28 52.71
N LEU A 1047 -27.89 -42.92 51.76
CA LEU A 1047 -28.49 -43.78 50.74
C LEU A 1047 -29.20 -45.00 51.35
N ILE A 1048 -28.58 -45.65 52.34
CA ILE A 1048 -29.17 -46.80 53.03
C ILE A 1048 -30.46 -46.39 53.75
N LYS A 1049 -30.39 -45.32 54.53
CA LYS A 1049 -31.49 -44.81 55.35
C LYS A 1049 -32.73 -44.48 54.53
N HIS A 1050 -32.54 -43.76 53.41
CA HIS A 1050 -33.65 -43.16 52.67
C HIS A 1050 -34.12 -43.97 51.45
N SER A 1051 -33.28 -44.83 50.87
CA SER A 1051 -33.58 -45.49 49.60
C SER A 1051 -33.53 -47.02 49.62
N MET A 1052 -32.81 -47.64 50.56
CA MET A 1052 -32.59 -49.10 50.52
C MET A 1052 -33.87 -49.91 50.66
N ASP A 1053 -34.83 -49.48 51.49
CA ASP A 1053 -36.11 -50.16 51.65
C ASP A 1053 -36.93 -50.17 50.33
N PHE A 1054 -36.98 -49.04 49.62
CA PHE A 1054 -37.63 -48.95 48.31
C PHE A 1054 -36.93 -49.79 47.24
N VAL A 1055 -35.59 -49.85 47.24
CA VAL A 1055 -34.86 -50.69 46.28
C VAL A 1055 -35.09 -52.18 46.57
N CYS A 1056 -35.09 -52.57 47.84
CA CYS A 1056 -35.42 -53.93 48.26
C CYS A 1056 -36.83 -54.35 47.82
N ASP A 1057 -37.81 -53.45 47.85
CA ASP A 1057 -39.15 -53.71 47.32
C ASP A 1057 -39.15 -54.03 45.82
N VAL A 1058 -38.31 -53.33 45.03
CA VAL A 1058 -38.15 -53.64 43.61
C VAL A 1058 -37.54 -55.03 43.44
N VAL A 1059 -36.56 -55.42 44.26
CA VAL A 1059 -35.96 -56.77 44.21
C VAL A 1059 -36.98 -57.86 44.59
N MET A 1060 -37.85 -57.61 45.57
CA MET A 1060 -38.82 -58.60 46.05
C MET A 1060 -40.01 -58.80 45.11
N PHE A 1061 -40.55 -57.72 44.53
CA PHE A 1061 -41.87 -57.77 43.87
C PHE A 1061 -41.82 -57.63 42.35
N CYS A 1062 -40.72 -57.13 41.76
CA CYS A 1062 -40.61 -56.99 40.32
C CYS A 1062 -40.40 -58.35 39.62
N GLU A 1063 -40.89 -58.48 38.38
CA GLU A 1063 -40.76 -59.71 37.58
C GLU A 1063 -39.29 -60.01 37.20
N ASP A 1064 -38.90 -61.29 37.18
CA ASP A 1064 -37.50 -61.73 36.99
C ASP A 1064 -36.86 -61.33 35.64
N GLY A 1065 -37.67 -61.02 34.63
CA GLY A 1065 -37.20 -60.55 33.32
C GLY A 1065 -36.91 -59.05 33.25
N ASN A 1066 -37.32 -58.26 34.25
CA ASN A 1066 -37.25 -56.80 34.17
C ASN A 1066 -35.85 -56.26 34.52
N MET A 1067 -35.34 -55.32 33.71
CA MET A 1067 -34.06 -54.63 33.94
C MET A 1067 -33.99 -53.91 35.29
N CYS A 1068 -35.10 -53.34 35.78
CA CYS A 1068 -35.13 -52.65 37.06
C CYS A 1068 -34.83 -53.60 38.23
N LYS A 1069 -35.29 -54.86 38.16
CA LYS A 1069 -34.99 -55.88 39.19
C LYS A 1069 -33.49 -56.18 39.24
N ARG A 1070 -32.85 -56.31 38.07
CA ARG A 1070 -31.40 -56.52 37.97
C ARG A 1070 -30.63 -55.32 38.52
N GLN A 1071 -30.96 -54.10 38.10
CA GLN A 1071 -30.32 -52.88 38.60
C GLN A 1071 -30.52 -52.67 40.10
N ALA A 1072 -31.68 -53.03 40.64
CA ALA A 1072 -31.96 -52.97 42.07
C ALA A 1072 -31.11 -53.98 42.85
N ARG A 1073 -30.97 -55.22 42.34
CA ARG A 1073 -30.04 -56.23 42.91
C ARG A 1073 -28.58 -55.75 42.83
N ASP A 1074 -28.15 -55.24 41.69
CA ASP A 1074 -26.80 -54.73 41.53
C ASP A 1074 -26.51 -53.59 42.51
N PHE A 1075 -27.47 -52.70 42.75
CA PHE A 1075 -27.34 -51.62 43.74
C PHE A 1075 -27.24 -52.16 45.17
N THR A 1076 -28.11 -53.10 45.57
CA THR A 1076 -28.04 -53.71 46.92
C THR A 1076 -26.73 -54.45 47.11
N HIS A 1077 -26.27 -55.21 46.11
CA HIS A 1077 -24.98 -55.91 46.15
C HIS A 1077 -23.81 -54.94 46.25
N LYS A 1078 -23.81 -53.86 45.47
CA LYS A 1078 -22.78 -52.81 45.55
C LYS A 1078 -22.75 -52.16 46.94
N ILE A 1079 -23.89 -51.84 47.54
CA ILE A 1079 -23.94 -51.31 48.92
C ILE A 1079 -23.33 -52.29 49.90
N LEU A 1080 -23.74 -53.57 49.85
CA LEU A 1080 -23.25 -54.60 50.79
C LEU A 1080 -21.74 -54.88 50.63
N ASN A 1081 -21.20 -54.69 49.43
CA ASN A 1081 -19.76 -54.83 49.16
C ASN A 1081 -18.95 -53.56 49.44
N CYS A 1082 -19.55 -52.44 49.83
CA CYS A 1082 -18.79 -51.23 50.16
C CYS A 1082 -18.01 -51.43 51.47
N ASP A 1083 -16.70 -51.18 51.46
CA ASP A 1083 -15.82 -51.36 52.63
C ASP A 1083 -16.29 -50.55 53.84
N VAL A 1084 -16.82 -49.34 53.61
CA VAL A 1084 -17.32 -48.45 54.68
C VAL A 1084 -18.44 -49.06 55.52
N VAL A 1085 -19.19 -50.02 54.97
CA VAL A 1085 -20.26 -50.72 55.70
C VAL A 1085 -19.70 -51.61 56.81
N ARG A 1086 -18.46 -52.08 56.65
CA ARG A 1086 -17.76 -52.93 57.62
C ARG A 1086 -16.78 -52.14 58.48
N LEU A 1087 -16.21 -51.06 57.94
CA LEU A 1087 -15.21 -50.24 58.63
C LEU A 1087 -15.81 -49.16 59.53
N ALA A 1088 -17.02 -48.67 59.23
CA ALA A 1088 -17.72 -47.67 60.03
C ALA A 1088 -18.95 -48.28 60.72
N ASP A 1089 -19.22 -47.86 61.96
CA ASP A 1089 -20.33 -48.40 62.75
C ASP A 1089 -21.72 -47.98 62.23
N GLN A 1090 -21.83 -46.78 61.65
CA GLN A 1090 -23.13 -46.19 61.28
C GLN A 1090 -23.82 -46.87 60.08
N PRO A 1091 -23.17 -47.11 58.92
CA PRO A 1091 -23.86 -47.71 57.78
C PRO A 1091 -24.34 -49.14 58.07
N GLY A 1092 -23.51 -49.94 58.74
CA GLY A 1092 -23.86 -51.31 59.13
C GLY A 1092 -25.05 -51.35 60.10
N ALA A 1093 -25.14 -50.40 61.05
CA ALA A 1093 -26.28 -50.27 61.95
C ALA A 1093 -27.57 -49.87 61.20
N GLU A 1094 -27.50 -48.95 60.25
CA GLU A 1094 -28.69 -48.56 59.45
C GLU A 1094 -29.17 -49.71 58.55
N ILE A 1095 -28.28 -50.58 58.04
CA ILE A 1095 -28.71 -51.80 57.32
C ILE A 1095 -29.55 -52.71 58.24
N MET A 1096 -29.13 -52.91 59.49
CA MET A 1096 -29.92 -53.70 60.46
C MET A 1096 -31.29 -53.07 60.67
N LEU A 1097 -31.37 -51.73 60.76
CA LEU A 1097 -32.65 -51.01 60.86
C LEU A 1097 -33.51 -51.20 59.61
N VAL A 1098 -32.95 -51.10 58.41
CA VAL A 1098 -33.66 -51.36 57.15
C VAL A 1098 -34.20 -52.79 57.12
N PHE A 1099 -33.39 -53.79 57.47
CA PHE A 1099 -33.81 -55.19 57.50
C PHE A 1099 -34.94 -55.42 58.52
N SER A 1100 -34.86 -54.80 59.70
CA SER A 1100 -35.95 -54.80 60.67
C SER A 1100 -37.21 -54.13 60.14
N ARG A 1101 -37.11 -53.01 59.41
CA ARG A 1101 -38.26 -52.36 58.75
C ARG A 1101 -38.91 -53.30 57.73
N LEU A 1102 -38.12 -53.94 56.87
CA LEU A 1102 -38.61 -54.91 55.88
C LEU A 1102 -39.30 -56.11 56.55
N CYS A 1103 -38.75 -56.63 57.65
CA CYS A 1103 -39.40 -57.72 58.40
C CYS A 1103 -40.75 -57.29 58.98
N ARG A 1104 -40.84 -56.11 59.58
CA ARG A 1104 -42.09 -55.58 60.12
C ARG A 1104 -43.15 -55.41 59.03
N GLU A 1105 -42.76 -54.98 57.84
CA GLU A 1105 -43.68 -54.74 56.73
C GLU A 1105 -44.09 -56.02 55.98
N TYR A 1106 -43.17 -56.98 55.77
CA TYR A 1106 -43.35 -58.06 54.80
C TYR A 1106 -43.36 -59.47 55.38
N LEU A 1107 -42.75 -59.71 56.54
CA LEU A 1107 -42.63 -61.06 57.10
C LEU A 1107 -44.01 -61.70 57.36
N ALA A 1108 -45.01 -60.89 57.69
CA ALA A 1108 -46.37 -61.32 57.98
C ALA A 1108 -47.20 -61.72 56.75
N PHE A 1109 -46.89 -61.28 55.53
CA PHE A 1109 -47.76 -61.52 54.36
C PHE A 1109 -47.01 -61.85 53.06
N SER A 1110 -45.69 -61.68 53.03
CA SER A 1110 -44.83 -61.88 51.85
C SER A 1110 -43.49 -62.49 52.26
N SER A 1111 -43.52 -63.43 53.20
CA SER A 1111 -42.33 -64.05 53.79
C SER A 1111 -41.44 -64.73 52.76
N ARG A 1112 -42.02 -65.37 51.74
CA ARG A 1112 -41.25 -66.03 50.68
C ARG A 1112 -40.33 -65.06 49.95
N GLN A 1113 -40.85 -63.95 49.45
CA GLN A 1113 -40.06 -62.94 48.72
C GLN A 1113 -39.00 -62.30 49.62
N LEU A 1114 -39.34 -62.08 50.90
CA LEU A 1114 -38.42 -61.53 51.88
C LEU A 1114 -37.25 -62.49 52.19
N PHE A 1115 -37.52 -63.80 52.35
CA PHE A 1115 -36.46 -64.79 52.53
C PHE A 1115 -35.62 -64.97 51.25
N GLU A 1116 -36.23 -64.91 50.05
CA GLU A 1116 -35.49 -64.92 48.78
C GLU A 1116 -34.57 -63.69 48.65
N LEU A 1117 -35.00 -62.50 49.10
CA LEU A 1117 -34.15 -61.30 49.17
C LEU A 1117 -32.95 -61.50 50.09
N PHE A 1118 -33.16 -61.98 51.32
CA PHE A 1118 -32.06 -62.22 52.26
C PHE A 1118 -31.11 -63.31 51.78
N TYR A 1119 -31.63 -64.33 51.07
CA TYR A 1119 -30.82 -65.36 50.44
C TYR A 1119 -29.94 -64.79 49.31
N ASP A 1120 -30.49 -63.90 48.48
CA ASP A 1120 -29.74 -63.20 47.42
C ASP A 1120 -28.64 -62.29 48.01
N MET A 1121 -28.92 -61.59 49.11
CA MET A 1121 -27.95 -60.73 49.80
C MET A 1121 -26.84 -61.50 50.53
N LEU A 1122 -27.08 -62.77 50.88
CA LEU A 1122 -26.13 -63.63 51.60
C LEU A 1122 -24.77 -63.72 50.89
N ALA A 1123 -24.77 -63.75 49.54
CA ALA A 1123 -23.55 -63.88 48.75
C ALA A 1123 -22.61 -62.67 48.83
N HIS A 1124 -23.12 -61.49 49.20
CA HIS A 1124 -22.38 -60.22 49.21
C HIS A 1124 -22.21 -59.63 50.63
N GLY A 1125 -23.03 -60.07 51.59
CA GLY A 1125 -22.93 -59.63 52.98
C GLY A 1125 -23.22 -60.75 53.98
N PRO A 1126 -22.49 -61.89 53.95
CA PRO A 1126 -22.76 -63.02 54.85
C PRO A 1126 -22.56 -62.65 56.33
N ASP A 1127 -21.62 -61.74 56.61
CA ASP A 1127 -21.37 -61.18 57.93
C ASP A 1127 -22.55 -60.34 58.45
N LEU A 1128 -23.17 -59.53 57.57
CA LEU A 1128 -24.33 -58.71 57.89
C LEU A 1128 -25.59 -59.57 58.12
N ILE A 1129 -25.81 -60.59 57.27
CA ILE A 1129 -26.91 -61.54 57.48
C ILE A 1129 -26.72 -62.32 58.79
N ALA A 1130 -25.49 -62.78 59.08
CA ALA A 1130 -25.17 -63.45 60.36
C ALA A 1130 -25.51 -62.56 61.56
N ARG A 1131 -25.16 -61.27 61.49
CA ARG A 1131 -25.48 -60.27 62.52
C ARG A 1131 -27.00 -60.05 62.67
N PHE A 1132 -27.75 -60.12 61.57
CA PHE A 1132 -29.20 -59.94 61.57
C PHE A 1132 -29.98 -61.17 62.05
N MET A 1133 -29.43 -62.38 61.99
CA MET A 1133 -30.14 -63.63 62.34
C MET A 1133 -30.87 -63.61 63.70
N PRO A 1134 -30.28 -63.15 64.81
CA PRO A 1134 -30.99 -63.07 66.09
C PRO A 1134 -32.16 -62.08 66.05
N ILE A 1135 -32.02 -60.99 65.30
CA ILE A 1135 -33.06 -59.95 65.12
C ILE A 1135 -34.21 -60.51 64.26
N LEU A 1136 -33.89 -61.24 63.19
CA LEU A 1136 -34.88 -61.92 62.35
C LEU A 1136 -35.69 -62.95 63.14
N LEU A 1137 -35.04 -63.76 63.98
CA LEU A 1137 -35.71 -64.72 64.85
C LEU A 1137 -36.70 -64.04 65.82
N ASN A 1138 -36.36 -62.86 66.34
CA ASN A 1138 -37.26 -62.08 67.16
C ASN A 1138 -38.46 -61.57 66.35
N HIS A 1139 -38.26 -61.05 65.14
CA HIS A 1139 -39.37 -60.67 64.27
C HIS A 1139 -40.25 -61.85 63.87
N VAL A 1140 -39.70 -63.05 63.65
CA VAL A 1140 -40.47 -64.27 63.40
C VAL A 1140 -41.35 -64.61 64.61
N LYS A 1141 -40.79 -64.60 65.82
CA LYS A 1141 -41.56 -64.79 67.07
C LYS A 1141 -42.67 -63.75 67.22
N GLU A 1142 -42.39 -62.48 66.93
CA GLU A 1142 -43.39 -61.40 66.96
C GLU A 1142 -44.54 -61.66 65.98
N VAL A 1143 -44.24 -62.14 64.76
CA VAL A 1143 -45.26 -62.48 63.77
C VAL A 1143 -46.05 -63.73 64.17
N GLU A 1144 -45.40 -64.77 64.69
CA GLU A 1144 -46.05 -65.98 65.22
C GLU A 1144 -47.01 -65.65 66.37
N ASN A 1145 -46.59 -64.77 67.28
CA ASN A 1145 -47.41 -64.25 68.37
C ASN A 1145 -48.60 -63.45 67.84
N LYS A 1146 -48.39 -62.55 66.86
CA LYS A 1146 -49.47 -61.79 66.22
C LYS A 1146 -50.46 -62.66 65.45
N ARG A 1147 -50.00 -63.79 64.89
CA ARG A 1147 -50.84 -64.79 64.19
C ARG A 1147 -51.52 -65.78 65.15
N GLY A 1148 -51.11 -65.85 66.42
CA GLY A 1148 -51.67 -66.76 67.42
C GLY A 1148 -51.31 -68.25 67.24
N VAL A 1149 -50.36 -68.58 66.36
CA VAL A 1149 -50.01 -69.96 66.00
C VAL A 1149 -48.86 -70.54 66.83
N GLY A 1150 -48.08 -69.70 67.51
CA GLY A 1150 -46.94 -70.10 68.36
C GLY A 1150 -45.72 -70.65 67.59
N TYR A 1151 -45.94 -71.43 66.53
CA TYR A 1151 -44.92 -71.97 65.64
C TYR A 1151 -45.41 -71.93 64.18
N ASP A 1152 -44.78 -71.11 63.35
CA ASP A 1152 -45.10 -71.02 61.92
C ASP A 1152 -44.08 -71.79 61.09
N ARG A 1153 -44.46 -72.98 60.64
CA ARG A 1153 -43.60 -73.88 59.86
C ARG A 1153 -42.99 -73.20 58.63
N SER A 1154 -43.72 -72.30 57.97
CA SER A 1154 -43.23 -71.63 56.75
C SER A 1154 -42.13 -70.61 57.05
N LEU A 1155 -42.29 -69.83 58.13
CA LEU A 1155 -41.30 -68.84 58.57
C LEU A 1155 -40.05 -69.54 59.13
N ARG A 1156 -40.26 -70.59 59.94
CA ARG A 1156 -39.19 -71.38 60.55
C ARG A 1156 -38.35 -72.09 59.50
N MET A 1157 -38.97 -72.71 58.49
CA MET A 1157 -38.25 -73.27 57.35
C MET A 1157 -37.47 -72.22 56.54
N GLY A 1158 -37.99 -70.99 56.41
CA GLY A 1158 -37.28 -69.89 55.76
C GLY A 1158 -35.99 -69.50 56.51
N VAL A 1159 -36.08 -69.42 57.84
CA VAL A 1159 -34.91 -69.17 58.71
C VAL A 1159 -33.91 -70.33 58.66
N GLU A 1160 -34.37 -71.59 58.78
CA GLU A 1160 -33.51 -72.78 58.71
C GLU A 1160 -32.75 -72.85 57.39
N LYS A 1161 -33.41 -72.55 56.25
CA LYS A 1161 -32.76 -72.49 54.94
C LYS A 1161 -31.68 -71.41 54.89
N LEU A 1162 -31.95 -70.24 55.46
CA LEU A 1162 -30.98 -69.14 55.53
C LEU A 1162 -29.79 -69.49 56.45
N GLU A 1163 -30.04 -70.14 57.59
CA GLU A 1163 -29.00 -70.64 58.52
C GLU A 1163 -28.10 -71.70 57.88
N LEU A 1164 -28.69 -72.65 57.14
CA LEU A 1164 -27.95 -73.68 56.41
C LEU A 1164 -27.07 -73.06 55.32
N ALA A 1165 -27.61 -72.11 54.56
CA ALA A 1165 -26.86 -71.39 53.53
C ALA A 1165 -25.72 -70.54 54.12
N LEU A 1166 -25.94 -69.90 55.27
CA LEU A 1166 -24.91 -69.14 55.99
C LEU A 1166 -23.76 -70.05 56.47
N LYS A 1167 -24.06 -71.29 56.88
CA LYS A 1167 -23.03 -72.29 57.24
C LYS A 1167 -22.22 -72.73 56.02
N SER A 1168 -22.82 -72.82 54.83
CA SER A 1168 -22.09 -73.21 53.61
C SER A 1168 -21.18 -72.11 53.05
N VAL A 1169 -21.40 -70.84 53.38
CA VAL A 1169 -20.55 -69.71 52.94
C VAL A 1169 -19.37 -69.45 53.89
N LYS A 1170 -19.42 -69.98 55.13
CA LYS A 1170 -18.33 -69.88 56.13
C LYS A 1170 -17.21 -70.91 55.97
N ASN A 1171 -17.45 -71.95 55.17
CA ASN A 1171 -16.46 -72.93 54.72
C ASN A 1171 -15.97 -72.53 53.33
#